data_AF-A0A9R1VVH6-F1
#
_entry.id   AF-A0A9R1VVH6-F1
#
_cell.length_a   1.000
_cell.length_b   1.000
_cell.length_c   1.000
_cell.angle_alpha   90.00
_cell.angle_beta   90.00
_cell.angle_gamma   90.00
#
_symmetry.space_group_name_H-M   'P 1'
#
loop_
_entity.id
_entity.type
_entity.pdbx_description
1 polymer ?
#
loop_
_entity_poly.entity_id
_entity_poly.type
_entity_poly.pdbx_seq_one_letter_code
_entity_poly.pdbx_strand_id
1 'polypeptide(L)'
;MDEEWNPSFRRNVARSIGRSFSSAAGSWRMEDAFSGVGGGSHDGRSSRHSIEDEEALRWAALEKLPTYSRLRTTIFKSYIPADQQEMHSDQMLMDVRELDPVTRQNFIDKVFMLPEEDNERFLRKFRDRVHKVGISLPTVEVRFQKLSIEADCHVGNRALPTLPNSARNIVEAFLAAIGINLSKKAKLRILKDVSGVIKPSRMALVLGPPSSGKTTLLLALAGRLDKNLKVDGEITYNGHKLNEFEPRRTAAYISQNDIHAGEMTVKETLDFSARCQGVGSRLELLTELARREKEAGITPEAEVDLYMKATAIEADESSLITYYTLRILGLDICRDTLVGDQMRRGISGGQKKRVTTGEMLVGPAKTLFMDEISTGLDSSTTFQIVKCLQQIVHLTDSTIFMSLLQPAPETFDLFDDIILLSEGQIVYQGPRENVLEFFESCGFICPERKGIADFLQEVTSKKDQQQYWADKRKPYRYIPVSEFNEKFKCFHVGEKLKSELSIPYDKNESHKAALVFQKYLVPKMELLKASWDKELLLMKRNAFIYIFKSIQIVFVAFIATTLYLRTTMHHRNEQDGVIYVGALLNSLLINMFNGFADLSLIIMRLPVIYKQRDLMFHPSWAFTLPAFLLRILYFGVDLAPDAGRFFKHLLLVFLIQNVAAGLFRLIAGVCKTMNISNTGGAVVLLLIFLLGGFILPKTRIPNWWEWAYWISPLSYGFKAFAINEFRDPRWTSKRSSDNSTNMGYAVLNNLDIPTKESHYWIGAAALLGFVLLFNILFTIALMYLEAPGKPQAIISKEEAAAMEGSQHTNLEPISHPRGTSDTKKGMVLQFTPYAMSFDNINYFVDMPHEMREDGVTEKRLQLLSDVTGAFRPGVLTALMGVSGAGKTTLMDVLAGRKTGGYIEGDIRISGFPKKQETFARISGYCEQTDIHSPTITVQESLIYSAFLRLPKQISKEDKTIFVREVMELVELDNIKDAIVGLPGVSGLSTEQRKRLTIGVELVANPSIIFMDEPTSGLDARAAAIVMRAVRNTVDTGRTVVCTIHQPSIDIFESFDELMLLKRGGKVIYAGSLGRHSQNVIDHFEEVDGVQKIPDKYNPATWMLEVSSGVAEIRLGIDFADHYSASPLQQ
;
A
#
# COMPACT_ATOMS: atom_id res chain seq x y z
N MET A 1 -11.69 -38.63 21.61
CA MET A 1 -12.06 -39.68 20.64
C MET A 1 -11.20 -39.41 19.44
N ASP A 2 -9.97 -39.89 19.58
CA ASP A 2 -8.87 -39.72 18.66
C ASP A 2 -8.93 -40.85 17.64
N GLU A 3 -8.88 -40.52 16.35
CA GLU A 3 -8.47 -41.47 15.33
C GLU A 3 -7.61 -40.72 14.29
N GLU A 4 -6.38 -41.21 14.17
CA GLU A 4 -5.28 -40.74 13.34
C GLU A 4 -5.59 -40.83 11.84
N TRP A 5 -5.14 -39.85 11.05
CA TRP A 5 -5.02 -39.99 9.60
C TRP A 5 -3.57 -39.72 9.17
N ASN A 6 -2.86 -40.81 8.93
CA ASN A 6 -1.47 -40.88 8.49
C ASN A 6 -1.38 -40.82 6.95
N PRO A 7 -0.59 -39.92 6.32
CA PRO A 7 -0.57 -39.76 4.87
C PRO A 7 0.54 -40.59 4.23
N SER A 8 0.25 -41.83 3.88
CA SER A 8 1.16 -42.68 3.09
C SER A 8 0.45 -43.41 1.96
N PHE A 9 -0.07 -42.70 0.96
CA PHE A 9 -0.42 -43.32 -0.34
C PHE A 9 -0.62 -42.29 -1.47
N ARG A 10 0.48 -41.75 -2.01
CA ARG A 10 0.51 -41.13 -3.35
C ARG A 10 1.80 -41.51 -4.08
N ARG A 11 1.89 -42.78 -4.46
CA ARG A 11 2.71 -43.24 -5.59
C ARG A 11 1.88 -44.24 -6.38
N ASN A 12 1.90 -44.08 -7.70
CA ASN A 12 1.33 -44.95 -8.73
C ASN A 12 -0.20 -44.85 -8.93
N VAL A 13 -0.63 -44.03 -9.89
CA VAL A 13 -1.44 -44.43 -11.06
C VAL A 13 -1.46 -43.25 -12.03
N ALA A 14 -0.70 -43.35 -13.13
CA ALA A 14 -1.05 -42.82 -14.47
C ALA A 14 0.14 -43.03 -15.42
N ARG A 15 0.26 -44.25 -15.97
CA ARG A 15 0.98 -44.51 -17.22
C ARG A 15 0.06 -45.28 -18.17
N SER A 16 0.26 -44.98 -19.44
CA SER A 16 -0.32 -45.59 -20.65
C SER A 16 -1.66 -45.03 -21.13
N ILE A 17 -1.62 -44.34 -22.28
CA ILE A 17 -2.08 -44.83 -23.58
C ILE A 17 -1.46 -43.92 -24.65
N GLY A 18 -0.78 -44.53 -25.63
CA GLY A 18 -0.14 -43.83 -26.76
C GLY A 18 0.85 -44.73 -27.48
N ARG A 19 0.34 -45.76 -28.18
CA ARG A 19 1.12 -46.69 -29.01
C ARG A 19 1.37 -46.10 -30.41
N SER A 20 2.66 -46.07 -30.79
CA SER A 20 3.28 -46.46 -32.08
C SER A 20 2.71 -45.97 -33.43
N PHE A 21 3.59 -45.35 -34.24
CA PHE A 21 4.02 -45.90 -35.53
C PHE A 21 5.42 -45.39 -35.90
N SER A 22 6.25 -46.31 -36.40
CA SER A 22 7.68 -46.19 -36.73
C SER A 22 7.93 -46.19 -38.23
N SER A 23 9.01 -45.55 -38.70
CA SER A 23 10.00 -45.98 -39.72
C SER A 23 10.69 -44.73 -40.30
N ALA A 24 11.98 -44.67 -40.69
CA ALA A 24 12.97 -45.69 -41.01
C ALA A 24 14.41 -45.12 -40.95
N ALA A 25 15.36 -46.02 -40.66
CA ALA A 25 16.75 -46.14 -41.16
C ALA A 25 17.76 -44.96 -41.01
N GLY A 26 19.00 -45.14 -40.55
CA GLY A 26 19.73 -46.37 -40.20
C GLY A 26 21.19 -46.13 -39.77
N SER A 27 21.82 -47.23 -39.32
CA SER A 27 23.26 -47.51 -39.07
C SER A 27 23.93 -46.85 -37.85
N TRP A 28 24.21 -47.55 -36.74
CA TRP A 28 25.25 -48.58 -36.47
C TRP A 28 26.67 -48.02 -36.74
N ARG A 29 27.37 -47.53 -35.69
CA ARG A 29 28.29 -48.22 -34.73
C ARG A 29 29.72 -48.39 -35.27
N MET A 30 30.69 -47.79 -34.56
CA MET A 30 31.90 -48.48 -34.07
C MET A 30 32.69 -47.58 -33.11
N GLU A 31 32.38 -47.68 -31.82
CA GLU A 31 33.32 -47.41 -30.73
C GLU A 31 33.68 -48.79 -30.16
N ASP A 32 34.92 -49.19 -30.36
CA ASP A 32 35.66 -50.13 -29.51
C ASP A 32 37.08 -50.24 -30.09
N ALA A 33 37.97 -49.37 -29.60
CA ALA A 33 39.40 -49.63 -29.67
C ALA A 33 40.12 -48.80 -28.60
N PHE A 34 40.62 -49.53 -27.60
CA PHE A 34 41.63 -49.13 -26.61
C PHE A 34 41.13 -48.47 -25.31
N SER A 35 40.62 -49.32 -24.41
CA SER A 35 41.02 -49.24 -23.01
C SER A 35 42.31 -50.07 -22.82
N GLY A 36 43.31 -49.52 -22.13
CA GLY A 36 44.48 -50.31 -21.73
C GLY A 36 45.72 -49.51 -21.32
N VAL A 37 45.92 -49.46 -19.99
CA VAL A 37 47.21 -49.46 -19.27
C VAL A 37 47.88 -48.10 -18.99
N GLY A 38 48.17 -47.88 -17.70
CA GLY A 38 49.35 -47.13 -17.26
C GLY A 38 49.13 -46.24 -16.04
N GLY A 39 49.32 -46.80 -14.84
CA GLY A 39 49.38 -46.04 -13.60
C GLY A 39 50.59 -45.09 -13.54
N GLY A 40 50.43 -43.99 -12.82
CA GLY A 40 51.49 -43.03 -12.54
C GLY A 40 50.97 -41.88 -11.70
N SER A 41 51.23 -41.95 -10.39
CA SER A 41 51.06 -40.84 -9.44
C SER A 41 51.93 -39.65 -9.84
N HIS A 42 51.35 -38.48 -10.10
CA HIS A 42 52.03 -37.19 -9.93
C HIS A 42 51.05 -36.00 -9.84
N ASP A 43 51.23 -35.25 -8.75
CA ASP A 43 51.16 -33.79 -8.60
C ASP A 43 49.82 -33.05 -8.81
N GLY A 44 49.30 -32.55 -7.68
CA GLY A 44 48.20 -31.58 -7.55
C GLY A 44 48.53 -30.16 -8.06
N ARG A 45 49.00 -30.05 -9.30
CA ARG A 45 49.15 -28.78 -10.04
C ARG A 45 48.24 -28.67 -11.27
N SER A 46 47.47 -29.69 -11.62
CA SER A 46 46.63 -29.72 -12.84
C SER A 46 45.17 -29.26 -12.68
N SER A 47 44.67 -29.07 -11.45
CA SER A 47 43.23 -28.84 -11.23
C SER A 47 42.70 -27.51 -11.77
N ARG A 48 43.56 -26.49 -11.90
CA ARG A 48 43.14 -25.17 -12.43
C ARG A 48 43.04 -25.16 -13.96
N HIS A 49 44.00 -25.83 -14.62
CA HIS A 49 44.00 -25.97 -16.07
C HIS A 49 42.87 -26.87 -16.57
N SER A 50 42.56 -27.96 -15.85
CA SER A 50 41.47 -28.87 -16.22
C SER A 50 40.09 -28.20 -16.12
N ILE A 51 39.89 -27.27 -15.16
CA ILE A 51 38.64 -26.53 -15.00
C ILE A 51 38.49 -25.48 -16.12
N GLU A 52 39.57 -24.80 -16.51
CA GLU A 52 39.55 -23.82 -17.62
C GLU A 52 39.29 -24.50 -18.97
N ASP A 53 39.90 -25.66 -19.22
CA ASP A 53 39.68 -26.44 -20.45
C ASP A 53 38.25 -27.00 -20.51
N GLU A 54 37.69 -27.45 -19.38
CA GLU A 54 36.28 -27.85 -19.30
C GLU A 54 35.31 -26.67 -19.51
N GLU A 55 35.59 -25.50 -18.94
CA GLU A 55 34.77 -24.30 -19.17
C GLU A 55 34.82 -23.85 -20.64
N ALA A 56 35.99 -23.90 -21.27
CA ALA A 56 36.14 -23.60 -22.70
C ALA A 56 35.35 -24.57 -23.58
N LEU A 57 35.36 -25.87 -23.26
CA LEU A 57 34.55 -26.88 -23.96
C LEU A 57 33.04 -26.63 -23.79
N ARG A 58 32.59 -26.19 -22.61
CA ARG A 58 31.18 -25.84 -22.35
C ARG A 58 30.74 -24.62 -23.17
N TRP A 59 31.58 -23.59 -23.26
CA TRP A 59 31.32 -22.43 -24.12
C TRP A 59 31.28 -22.83 -25.60
N ALA A 60 32.18 -23.69 -26.05
CA ALA A 60 32.19 -24.20 -27.42
C ALA A 60 30.92 -25.02 -27.74
N ALA A 61 30.39 -25.78 -26.79
CA ALA A 61 29.12 -26.49 -26.94
C ALA A 61 27.93 -25.52 -27.04
N LEU A 62 27.91 -24.45 -26.23
CA LEU A 62 26.89 -23.42 -26.27
C LEU A 62 26.92 -22.60 -27.58
N GLU A 63 28.10 -22.40 -28.16
CA GLU A 63 28.25 -21.72 -29.46
C GLU A 63 27.76 -22.54 -30.66
N LYS A 64 27.75 -23.86 -30.56
CA LYS A 64 27.19 -24.76 -31.59
C LYS A 64 25.66 -24.74 -31.65
N LEU A 65 24.99 -24.18 -30.63
CA LEU A 65 23.53 -24.07 -30.60
C LEU A 65 23.03 -23.00 -31.59
N PRO A 66 21.83 -23.18 -32.18
CA PRO A 66 21.16 -22.14 -32.95
C PRO A 66 21.00 -20.85 -32.15
N THR A 67 21.04 -19.68 -32.81
CA THR A 67 21.00 -18.35 -32.15
C THR A 67 19.88 -18.23 -31.11
N TYR A 68 18.68 -18.76 -31.42
CA TYR A 68 17.55 -18.74 -30.52
C TYR A 68 17.74 -19.59 -29.27
N SER A 69 18.22 -20.83 -29.42
CA SER A 69 18.51 -21.74 -28.30
C SER A 69 19.68 -21.23 -27.45
N ARG A 70 20.68 -20.60 -28.08
CA ARG A 70 21.85 -20.01 -27.42
C ARG A 70 21.49 -18.84 -26.49
N LEU A 71 20.49 -18.04 -26.86
CA LEU A 71 19.99 -16.95 -26.00
C LEU A 71 19.27 -17.48 -24.75
N ARG A 72 18.80 -18.73 -24.77
CA ARG A 72 18.02 -19.35 -23.67
C ARG A 72 18.82 -20.31 -22.81
N THR A 73 19.84 -20.91 -23.40
CA THR A 73 20.65 -21.91 -22.73
C THR A 73 21.80 -21.20 -22.02
N THR A 74 22.08 -21.59 -20.78
CA THR A 74 23.19 -21.08 -19.98
C THR A 74 24.08 -22.24 -19.54
N ILE A 75 25.34 -21.93 -19.22
CA ILE A 75 26.21 -22.88 -18.54
C ILE A 75 25.84 -22.84 -17.06
N PHE A 76 25.24 -23.92 -16.58
CA PHE A 76 24.89 -24.05 -15.18
C PHE A 76 26.05 -24.77 -14.47
N LYS A 77 26.87 -24.03 -13.70
CA LYS A 77 27.84 -24.68 -12.80
C LYS A 77 27.03 -25.52 -11.81
N SER A 78 27.30 -26.82 -11.69
CA SER A 78 26.62 -27.69 -10.73
C SER A 78 26.88 -27.19 -9.31
N TYR A 79 25.95 -26.39 -8.78
CA TYR A 79 25.93 -25.91 -7.41
C TYR A 79 25.28 -26.93 -6.45
N ILE A 80 25.51 -28.22 -6.72
CA ILE A 80 24.99 -29.36 -5.99
C ILE A 80 25.93 -29.64 -4.80
N PRO A 81 25.43 -29.91 -3.59
CA PRO A 81 26.26 -30.38 -2.46
C PRO A 81 27.08 -31.61 -2.88
N ALA A 82 28.24 -31.83 -2.26
CA ALA A 82 29.22 -32.85 -2.64
C ALA A 82 28.65 -34.30 -2.72
N ASP A 83 27.45 -34.55 -2.20
CA ASP A 83 26.87 -35.88 -2.04
C ASP A 83 26.08 -36.40 -3.26
N GLN A 84 25.95 -35.63 -4.35
CA GLN A 84 25.17 -36.02 -5.55
C GLN A 84 25.94 -35.85 -6.89
N GLN A 85 27.22 -36.19 -6.92
CA GLN A 85 28.09 -36.03 -8.10
C GLN A 85 27.93 -37.08 -9.22
N GLU A 86 27.00 -38.03 -9.11
CA GLU A 86 26.75 -39.02 -10.16
C GLU A 86 25.55 -38.63 -11.05
N MET A 87 25.72 -37.62 -11.91
CA MET A 87 24.83 -37.43 -13.07
C MET A 87 25.63 -37.15 -14.35
N HIS A 88 25.23 -37.86 -15.42
CA HIS A 88 25.84 -37.85 -16.75
C HIS A 88 26.05 -36.45 -17.33
N SER A 89 27.10 -36.30 -18.14
CA SER A 89 27.55 -35.07 -18.83
C SER A 89 26.48 -34.34 -19.69
N ASP A 90 25.35 -34.99 -19.96
CA ASP A 90 24.28 -34.48 -20.83
C ASP A 90 23.34 -33.45 -20.15
N GLN A 91 23.47 -33.19 -18.83
CA GLN A 91 22.62 -32.26 -18.06
C GLN A 91 23.27 -30.93 -17.62
N MET A 92 24.39 -30.50 -18.23
CA MET A 92 25.13 -29.30 -17.79
C MET A 92 24.83 -27.99 -18.56
N LEU A 93 24.07 -28.09 -19.67
CA LEU A 93 23.49 -26.94 -20.36
C LEU A 93 22.00 -26.90 -20.00
N MET A 94 21.56 -25.79 -19.39
CA MET A 94 20.18 -25.66 -18.92
C MET A 94 19.48 -24.53 -19.64
N ASP A 95 18.27 -24.80 -20.16
CA ASP A 95 17.36 -23.74 -20.58
C ASP A 95 16.86 -23.01 -19.34
N VAL A 96 17.03 -21.71 -19.33
CA VAL A 96 16.61 -20.80 -18.27
C VAL A 96 15.12 -20.95 -17.88
N ARG A 97 14.26 -21.40 -18.81
CA ARG A 97 12.84 -21.65 -18.54
C ARG A 97 12.59 -22.83 -17.61
N GLU A 98 13.50 -23.78 -17.59
CA GLU A 98 13.43 -25.00 -16.77
C GLU A 98 14.01 -24.83 -15.37
N LEU A 99 14.53 -23.62 -15.04
CA LEU A 99 15.00 -23.30 -13.70
C LEU A 99 13.86 -23.48 -12.68
N ASP A 100 14.06 -24.41 -11.74
CA ASP A 100 13.10 -24.62 -10.66
C ASP A 100 13.18 -23.48 -9.63
N PRO A 101 12.10 -23.25 -8.85
CA PRO A 101 12.08 -22.21 -7.82
C PRO A 101 13.22 -22.32 -6.79
N VAL A 102 13.63 -23.55 -6.46
CA VAL A 102 14.68 -23.82 -5.47
C VAL A 102 16.06 -23.41 -6.01
N THR A 103 16.37 -23.72 -7.27
CA THR A 103 17.62 -23.32 -7.92
C THR A 103 17.71 -21.81 -8.08
N ARG A 104 16.60 -21.13 -8.42
CA ARG A 104 16.57 -19.65 -8.46
C ARG A 104 16.92 -19.05 -7.10
N GLN A 105 16.34 -19.58 -6.03
CA GLN A 105 16.63 -19.14 -4.67
C GLN A 105 18.10 -19.39 -4.30
N ASN A 106 18.59 -20.61 -4.53
CA ASN A 106 19.98 -20.99 -4.24
C ASN A 106 21.00 -20.10 -5.00
N PHE A 107 20.69 -19.70 -6.23
CA PHE A 107 21.51 -18.75 -6.98
C PHE A 107 21.56 -17.39 -6.27
N ILE A 108 20.40 -16.85 -5.86
CA ILE A 108 20.32 -15.55 -5.19
C ILE A 108 21.01 -15.59 -3.82
N ASP A 109 20.79 -16.63 -3.02
CA ASP A 109 21.39 -16.74 -1.69
C ASP A 109 22.92 -16.81 -1.77
N LYS A 110 23.48 -17.50 -2.78
CA LYS A 110 24.93 -17.58 -2.98
C LYS A 110 25.55 -16.31 -3.54
N VAL A 111 24.88 -15.64 -4.47
CA VAL A 111 25.42 -14.44 -5.14
C VAL A 111 25.22 -13.17 -4.30
N PHE A 112 24.16 -13.09 -3.50
CA PHE A 112 23.79 -11.91 -2.73
C PHE A 112 23.70 -12.21 -1.22
N MET A 113 24.81 -12.66 -0.63
CA MET A 113 24.90 -12.98 0.81
C MET A 113 24.79 -11.70 1.66
N LEU A 114 25.55 -10.67 1.30
CA LEU A 114 25.45 -9.32 1.85
C LEU A 114 24.87 -8.40 0.77
N PRO A 115 23.55 -8.07 0.82
CA PRO A 115 22.88 -7.39 -0.28
C PRO A 115 23.58 -6.11 -0.74
N GLU A 116 24.16 -5.31 0.16
CA GLU A 116 24.77 -4.03 -0.20
C GLU A 116 26.08 -4.15 -0.98
N GLU A 117 27.00 -5.00 -0.50
CA GLU A 117 28.34 -5.13 -1.09
C GLU A 117 28.31 -6.01 -2.34
N ASP A 118 27.57 -7.11 -2.27
CA ASP A 118 27.48 -8.07 -3.37
C ASP A 118 26.69 -7.51 -4.55
N ASN A 119 25.66 -6.69 -4.31
CA ASN A 119 24.91 -6.02 -5.37
C ASN A 119 25.80 -5.07 -6.17
N GLU A 120 26.63 -4.26 -5.49
CA GLU A 120 27.57 -3.38 -6.17
C GLU A 120 28.56 -4.16 -7.02
N ARG A 121 29.15 -5.21 -6.45
CA ARG A 121 30.11 -6.07 -7.16
C ARG A 121 29.47 -6.71 -8.39
N PHE A 122 28.25 -7.21 -8.26
CA PHE A 122 27.51 -7.83 -9.34
C PHE A 122 27.15 -6.83 -10.45
N LEU A 123 26.63 -5.66 -10.09
CA LEU A 123 26.27 -4.60 -11.04
C LEU A 123 27.49 -4.00 -11.74
N ARG A 124 28.66 -3.93 -11.08
CA ARG A 124 29.93 -3.56 -11.72
C ARG A 124 30.31 -4.58 -12.80
N LYS A 125 30.27 -5.88 -12.51
CA LYS A 125 30.52 -6.93 -13.52
C LYS A 125 29.55 -6.82 -14.71
N PHE A 126 28.27 -6.54 -14.45
CA PHE A 126 27.28 -6.29 -15.49
C PHE A 126 27.66 -5.09 -16.35
N ARG A 127 28.01 -3.95 -15.73
CA ARG A 127 28.44 -2.75 -16.45
C ARG A 127 29.69 -3.01 -17.28
N ASP A 128 30.69 -3.68 -16.73
CA ASP A 128 31.93 -4.01 -17.41
C ASP A 128 31.68 -4.88 -18.64
N ARG A 129 30.76 -5.84 -18.56
CA ARG A 129 30.35 -6.67 -19.70
C ARG A 129 29.76 -5.82 -20.84
N VAL A 130 28.86 -4.89 -20.51
CA VAL A 130 28.20 -4.00 -21.50
C VAL A 130 29.21 -3.01 -22.11
N HIS A 131 30.10 -2.44 -21.30
CA HIS A 131 31.12 -1.49 -21.77
C HIS A 131 32.20 -2.14 -22.64
N LYS A 132 32.60 -3.40 -22.36
CA LYS A 132 33.55 -4.16 -23.19
C LYS A 132 33.12 -4.28 -24.66
N VAL A 133 31.82 -4.28 -24.93
CA VAL A 133 31.24 -4.35 -26.30
C VAL A 133 30.78 -2.98 -26.84
N GLY A 134 31.06 -1.90 -26.11
CA GLY A 134 30.76 -0.52 -26.53
C GLY A 134 29.27 -0.23 -26.69
N ILE A 135 28.41 -0.84 -25.88
CA ILE A 135 26.96 -0.56 -25.88
C ILE A 135 26.68 0.55 -24.86
N SER A 136 26.07 1.66 -25.30
CA SER A 136 25.54 2.67 -24.38
C SER A 136 24.15 2.26 -23.89
N LEU A 137 23.94 2.33 -22.58
CA LEU A 137 22.64 2.08 -21.99
C LEU A 137 21.69 3.27 -22.25
N PRO A 138 20.38 3.03 -22.43
CA PRO A 138 19.44 4.13 -22.63
C PRO A 138 19.31 4.96 -21.36
N THR A 139 19.40 6.29 -21.52
CA THR A 139 19.31 7.31 -20.47
C THR A 139 18.07 8.18 -20.67
N VAL A 140 17.51 8.69 -19.57
CA VAL A 140 16.33 9.57 -19.58
C VAL A 140 16.61 10.80 -18.74
N GLU A 141 16.55 11.95 -19.40
CA GLU A 141 16.57 13.28 -18.80
C GLU A 141 15.14 13.85 -18.78
N VAL A 142 14.73 14.41 -17.64
CA VAL A 142 13.40 15.02 -17.48
C VAL A 142 13.55 16.51 -17.23
N ARG A 143 12.95 17.34 -18.09
CA ARG A 143 12.94 18.80 -17.97
C ARG A 143 11.52 19.31 -17.75
N PHE A 144 11.36 20.29 -16.88
CA PHE A 144 10.10 20.99 -16.66
C PHE A 144 10.34 22.49 -16.65
N GLN A 145 9.47 23.24 -17.32
CA GLN A 145 9.58 24.69 -17.48
C GLN A 145 8.24 25.36 -17.18
N LYS A 146 8.32 26.39 -16.32
CA LYS A 146 7.19 27.24 -15.92
C LYS A 146 5.96 26.48 -15.44
N LEU A 147 6.17 25.34 -14.77
CA LEU A 147 5.11 24.45 -14.34
C LEU A 147 4.30 25.09 -13.22
N SER A 148 3.01 25.35 -13.47
CA SER A 148 2.06 25.85 -12.48
C SER A 148 0.85 24.92 -12.41
N ILE A 149 0.44 24.56 -11.20
CA ILE A 149 -0.67 23.63 -10.96
C ILE A 149 -1.68 24.29 -10.04
N GLU A 150 -2.91 24.44 -10.51
CA GLU A 150 -4.02 25.06 -9.78
C GLU A 150 -5.15 24.05 -9.52
N ALA A 151 -5.74 24.10 -8.33
CA ALA A 151 -6.90 23.32 -7.92
C ALA A 151 -8.08 24.24 -7.58
N ASP A 152 -9.26 23.91 -8.08
CA ASP A 152 -10.51 24.56 -7.66
C ASP A 152 -11.00 23.94 -6.35
N CYS A 153 -11.04 24.73 -5.27
CA CYS A 153 -11.44 24.28 -3.94
C CYS A 153 -12.79 24.89 -3.53
N HIS A 154 -13.61 24.09 -2.83
CA HIS A 154 -14.85 24.55 -2.21
C HIS A 154 -14.57 25.17 -0.84
N VAL A 155 -15.17 26.32 -0.55
CA VAL A 155 -14.91 27.10 0.68
C VAL A 155 -15.93 26.80 1.79
N GLY A 156 -15.46 26.54 3.01
CA GLY A 156 -16.28 26.37 4.23
C GLY A 156 -17.13 25.09 4.26
N ASN A 157 -18.27 25.11 5.00
CA ASN A 157 -19.17 23.97 5.22
C ASN A 157 -19.71 23.29 3.94
N ARG A 158 -19.51 23.90 2.77
CA ARG A 158 -19.89 23.37 1.46
C ARG A 158 -18.98 22.22 1.01
N ALA A 159 -17.77 22.13 1.56
CA ALA A 159 -16.84 21.03 1.31
C ALA A 159 -17.22 19.74 2.06
N LEU A 160 -18.12 19.81 3.06
CA LEU A 160 -18.57 18.64 3.80
C LEU A 160 -19.51 17.78 2.93
N PRO A 161 -19.29 16.45 2.76
CA PRO A 161 -20.09 15.57 1.93
C PRO A 161 -21.36 15.14 2.66
N THR A 162 -22.18 16.11 3.09
CA THR A 162 -23.52 15.84 3.60
C THR A 162 -24.46 15.53 2.44
N LEU A 163 -25.48 14.69 2.66
CA LEU A 163 -26.50 14.40 1.65
C LEU A 163 -27.05 15.66 0.92
N PRO A 164 -27.42 16.75 1.61
CA PRO A 164 -27.87 17.97 0.93
C PRO A 164 -26.76 18.65 0.14
N ASN A 165 -25.51 18.68 0.64
CA ASN A 165 -24.38 19.25 -0.12
C ASN A 165 -24.04 18.41 -1.35
N SER A 166 -24.06 17.07 -1.26
CA SER A 166 -23.84 16.18 -2.39
C SER A 166 -24.93 16.32 -3.45
N ALA A 167 -26.21 16.36 -3.05
CA ALA A 167 -27.31 16.60 -3.97
C ALA A 167 -27.18 17.97 -4.66
N ARG A 168 -26.85 19.02 -3.89
CA ARG A 168 -26.62 20.37 -4.43
C ARG A 168 -25.43 20.42 -5.39
N ASN A 169 -24.33 19.75 -5.07
CA ASN A 169 -23.14 19.67 -5.92
C ASN A 169 -23.43 18.89 -7.22
N ILE A 170 -24.23 17.83 -7.18
CA ILE A 170 -24.67 17.09 -8.38
C ILE A 170 -25.56 17.97 -9.26
N VAL A 171 -26.55 18.65 -8.65
CA VAL A 171 -27.45 19.57 -9.37
C VAL A 171 -26.64 20.71 -9.99
N GLU A 172 -25.68 21.27 -9.28
CA GLU A 172 -24.82 22.34 -9.80
C GLU A 172 -23.85 21.84 -10.86
N ALA A 173 -23.30 20.62 -10.74
CA ALA A 173 -22.48 20.03 -11.80
C ALA A 173 -23.30 19.84 -13.09
N PHE A 174 -24.57 19.45 -12.95
CA PHE A 174 -25.51 19.37 -14.06
C PHE A 174 -25.85 20.75 -14.64
N LEU A 175 -26.10 21.76 -13.79
CA LEU A 175 -26.36 23.14 -14.21
C LEU A 175 -25.12 23.78 -14.87
N ALA A 176 -23.93 23.49 -14.38
CA ALA A 176 -22.66 23.93 -14.95
C ALA A 176 -22.42 23.31 -16.32
N ALA A 177 -22.79 22.03 -16.53
CA ALA A 177 -22.79 21.40 -17.85
C ALA A 177 -23.76 22.06 -18.84
N ILE A 178 -24.79 22.75 -18.32
CA ILE A 178 -25.77 23.55 -19.09
C ILE A 178 -25.35 25.04 -19.16
N GLY A 179 -24.18 25.41 -18.60
CA GLY A 179 -23.60 26.76 -18.69
C GLY A 179 -23.94 27.73 -17.56
N ILE A 180 -24.61 27.27 -16.48
CA ILE A 180 -24.99 28.11 -15.33
C ILE A 180 -24.07 27.80 -14.13
N ASN A 181 -23.13 28.69 -13.82
CA ASN A 181 -22.23 28.56 -12.66
C ASN A 181 -22.72 29.42 -11.48
N LEU A 182 -23.23 28.76 -10.43
CA LEU A 182 -23.79 29.41 -9.22
C LEU A 182 -22.83 29.41 -8.01
N SER A 183 -21.62 28.83 -8.13
CA SER A 183 -20.73 28.58 -6.98
C SER A 183 -19.53 29.53 -6.91
N LYS A 184 -19.23 30.05 -5.71
CA LYS A 184 -17.90 30.62 -5.38
C LYS A 184 -16.90 29.47 -5.16
N LYS A 185 -15.90 29.36 -6.04
CA LYS A 185 -14.76 28.43 -5.91
C LYS A 185 -13.50 29.26 -5.66
N ALA A 186 -12.68 28.84 -4.70
CA ALA A 186 -11.36 29.45 -4.48
C ALA A 186 -10.32 28.69 -5.30
N LYS A 187 -9.35 29.40 -5.87
CA LYS A 187 -8.24 28.78 -6.62
C LYS A 187 -7.05 28.59 -5.69
N LEU A 188 -6.67 27.35 -5.44
CA LEU A 188 -5.44 27.02 -4.72
C LEU A 188 -4.32 26.77 -5.72
N ARG A 189 -3.28 27.60 -5.70
CA ARG A 189 -2.06 27.36 -6.48
C ARG A 189 -1.15 26.41 -5.70
N ILE A 190 -1.11 25.15 -6.12
CA ILE A 190 -0.28 24.12 -5.49
C ILE A 190 1.18 24.28 -5.90
N LEU A 191 1.46 24.45 -7.20
CA LEU A 191 2.79 24.77 -7.71
C LEU A 191 2.76 26.11 -8.45
N LYS A 192 3.82 26.92 -8.28
CA LYS A 192 3.93 28.29 -8.77
C LYS A 192 5.20 28.46 -9.61
N ASP A 193 5.05 28.45 -10.94
CA ASP A 193 6.10 28.75 -11.93
C ASP A 193 7.42 27.98 -11.69
N VAL A 194 7.31 26.67 -11.55
CA VAL A 194 8.42 25.78 -11.19
C VAL A 194 9.18 25.34 -12.44
N SER A 195 10.50 25.53 -12.46
CA SER A 195 11.37 25.15 -13.60
C SER A 195 12.62 24.41 -13.12
N GLY A 196 13.05 23.38 -13.83
CA GLY A 196 14.16 22.53 -13.42
C GLY A 196 14.47 21.36 -14.37
N VAL A 197 15.57 20.67 -14.09
CA VAL A 197 16.04 19.46 -14.80
C VAL A 197 16.42 18.34 -13.82
N ILE A 198 16.03 17.11 -14.17
CA ILE A 198 16.51 15.88 -13.52
C ILE A 198 17.44 15.20 -14.52
N LYS A 199 18.73 15.20 -14.18
CA LYS A 199 19.80 14.70 -15.04
C LYS A 199 19.81 13.17 -15.10
N PRO A 200 20.22 12.57 -16.24
CA PRO A 200 20.33 11.12 -16.35
C PRO A 200 21.44 10.56 -15.46
N SER A 201 21.34 9.28 -15.08
CA SER A 201 22.32 8.57 -14.26
C SER A 201 22.63 9.23 -12.90
N ARG A 202 21.70 10.02 -12.37
CA ARG A 202 21.81 10.69 -11.07
C ARG A 202 20.60 10.40 -10.19
N MET A 203 20.83 10.38 -8.89
CA MET A 203 19.80 10.23 -7.86
C MET A 203 19.50 11.60 -7.24
N ALA A 204 18.30 12.13 -7.51
CA ALA A 204 17.87 13.43 -7.02
C ALA A 204 16.85 13.31 -5.88
N LEU A 205 17.07 14.06 -4.80
CA LEU A 205 16.24 14.11 -3.61
C LEU A 205 15.29 15.31 -3.63
N VAL A 206 13.99 15.09 -3.41
CA VAL A 206 13.02 16.16 -3.11
C VAL A 206 12.81 16.28 -1.62
N LEU A 207 13.21 17.41 -1.08
CA LEU A 207 12.89 17.81 0.29
C LEU A 207 11.87 18.94 0.28
N GLY A 208 11.07 18.98 1.32
CA GLY A 208 10.10 20.05 1.51
C GLY A 208 9.11 19.71 2.61
N PRO A 209 8.55 20.70 3.30
CA PRO A 209 7.56 20.45 4.32
C PRO A 209 6.30 19.73 3.78
N PRO A 210 5.45 19.18 4.66
CA PRO A 210 4.12 18.70 4.28
C PRO A 210 3.36 19.79 3.52
N SER A 211 2.58 19.38 2.52
CA SER A 211 1.80 20.28 1.66
C SER A 211 2.61 21.27 0.81
N SER A 212 3.93 21.10 0.65
CA SER A 212 4.72 21.96 -0.25
C SER A 212 4.53 21.67 -1.74
N GLY A 213 3.86 20.56 -2.10
CA GLY A 213 3.60 20.15 -3.48
C GLY A 213 4.49 19.02 -4.02
N LYS A 214 5.26 18.32 -3.17
CA LYS A 214 6.20 17.24 -3.57
C LYS A 214 5.52 16.13 -4.39
N THR A 215 4.49 15.52 -3.82
CA THR A 215 3.68 14.49 -4.49
C THR A 215 3.06 15.00 -5.79
N THR A 216 2.56 16.24 -5.79
CA THR A 216 1.97 16.87 -6.99
C THR A 216 3.01 17.03 -8.10
N LEU A 217 4.24 17.44 -7.76
CA LEU A 217 5.37 17.53 -8.70
C LEU A 217 5.73 16.15 -9.25
N LEU A 218 5.91 15.14 -8.39
CA LEU A 218 6.20 13.76 -8.81
C LEU A 218 5.12 13.19 -9.74
N LEU A 219 3.83 13.38 -9.40
CA LEU A 219 2.71 12.94 -10.22
C LEU A 219 2.62 13.67 -11.56
N ALA A 220 2.94 14.98 -11.59
CA ALA A 220 3.00 15.75 -12.82
C ALA A 220 4.10 15.22 -13.75
N LEU A 221 5.31 15.00 -13.22
CA LEU A 221 6.43 14.46 -13.99
C LEU A 221 6.16 13.03 -14.47
N ALA A 222 5.45 12.20 -13.69
CA ALA A 222 5.06 10.84 -14.05
C ALA A 222 3.91 10.76 -15.09
N GLY A 223 3.30 11.88 -15.48
CA GLY A 223 2.11 11.89 -16.36
C GLY A 223 0.85 11.30 -15.70
N ARG A 224 0.75 11.44 -14.37
CA ARG A 224 -0.31 10.86 -13.53
C ARG A 224 -1.11 11.90 -12.75
N LEU A 225 -0.91 13.19 -13.04
CA LEU A 225 -1.69 14.25 -12.42
C LEU A 225 -3.19 14.12 -12.70
N ASP A 226 -4.01 14.55 -11.74
CA ASP A 226 -5.46 14.58 -11.87
C ASP A 226 -5.90 15.52 -13.00
N LYS A 227 -6.87 15.06 -13.81
CA LYS A 227 -7.43 15.83 -14.93
C LYS A 227 -8.23 17.04 -14.47
N ASN A 228 -8.70 17.05 -13.22
CA ASN A 228 -9.42 18.18 -12.63
C ASN A 228 -8.49 19.35 -12.25
N LEU A 229 -7.17 19.12 -12.22
CA LEU A 229 -6.19 20.15 -11.94
C LEU A 229 -5.84 20.90 -13.22
N LYS A 230 -5.76 22.22 -13.14
CA LYS A 230 -5.30 23.04 -14.26
C LYS A 230 -3.78 23.06 -14.26
N VAL A 231 -3.19 22.59 -15.36
CA VAL A 231 -1.73 22.58 -15.57
C VAL A 231 -1.37 23.65 -16.59
N ASP A 232 -0.38 24.46 -16.24
CA ASP A 232 0.29 25.40 -17.13
C ASP A 232 1.81 25.10 -17.11
N GLY A 233 2.50 25.38 -18.21
CA GLY A 233 3.91 25.03 -18.42
C GLY A 233 4.15 23.76 -19.25
N GLU A 234 5.42 23.39 -19.42
CA GLU A 234 5.85 22.30 -20.31
C GLU A 234 6.74 21.28 -19.58
N ILE A 235 6.51 19.99 -19.85
CA ILE A 235 7.31 18.86 -19.34
C ILE A 235 7.79 18.05 -20.54
N THR A 236 9.10 17.78 -20.60
CA THR A 236 9.74 17.02 -21.68
C THR A 236 10.69 15.94 -21.16
N TYR A 237 10.77 14.83 -21.89
CA TYR A 237 11.67 13.71 -21.65
C TYR A 237 12.58 13.56 -22.88
N ASN A 238 13.89 13.78 -22.74
CA ASN A 238 14.83 13.82 -23.87
C ASN A 238 14.29 14.70 -25.04
N GLY A 239 13.66 15.84 -24.72
CA GLY A 239 13.03 16.74 -25.69
C GLY A 239 11.64 16.34 -26.20
N HIS A 240 11.13 15.15 -25.88
CA HIS A 240 9.77 14.71 -26.24
C HIS A 240 8.72 15.21 -25.23
N LYS A 241 7.61 15.78 -25.70
CA LYS A 241 6.48 16.18 -24.86
C LYS A 241 5.76 14.94 -24.29
N LEU A 242 5.10 15.09 -23.15
CA LEU A 242 4.31 14.00 -22.51
C LEU A 242 3.22 13.38 -23.40
N ASN A 243 2.81 14.05 -24.49
CA ASN A 243 1.80 13.54 -25.42
C ASN A 243 2.41 12.70 -26.57
N GLU A 244 3.73 12.71 -26.74
CA GLU A 244 4.43 11.99 -27.83
C GLU A 244 4.73 10.52 -27.48
N PHE A 245 4.68 10.15 -26.20
CA PHE A 245 4.99 8.82 -25.68
C PHE A 245 4.07 8.49 -24.49
N GLU A 246 4.21 7.29 -23.90
CA GLU A 246 3.41 6.87 -22.74
C GLU A 246 4.20 7.04 -21.42
N PRO A 247 4.12 8.21 -20.75
CA PRO A 247 4.95 8.51 -19.57
C PRO A 247 4.72 7.55 -18.41
N ARG A 248 3.52 6.99 -18.27
CA ARG A 248 3.16 6.05 -17.21
C ARG A 248 3.88 4.70 -17.33
N ARG A 249 4.41 4.39 -18.52
CA ARG A 249 5.19 3.18 -18.81
C ARG A 249 6.69 3.47 -18.86
N THR A 250 7.08 4.64 -19.36
CA THR A 250 8.49 5.08 -19.33
C THR A 250 8.97 5.30 -17.89
N ALA A 251 8.15 5.93 -17.05
CA ALA A 251 8.47 6.21 -15.66
C ALA A 251 7.58 5.42 -14.70
N ALA A 252 8.20 4.68 -13.78
CA ALA A 252 7.49 4.03 -12.70
C ALA A 252 7.31 5.02 -11.54
N TYR A 253 6.07 5.18 -11.09
CA TYR A 253 5.76 5.98 -9.90
C TYR A 253 5.36 5.04 -8.75
N ILE A 254 6.10 5.14 -7.66
CA ILE A 254 5.92 4.41 -6.40
C ILE A 254 5.12 5.31 -5.48
N SER A 255 3.88 4.92 -5.20
CA SER A 255 2.95 5.73 -4.41
C SER A 255 3.28 5.69 -2.92
N GLN A 256 2.93 6.76 -2.22
CA GLN A 256 2.90 6.81 -0.77
C GLN A 256 1.97 5.73 -0.18
N ASN A 257 0.87 5.39 -0.87
CA ASN A 257 -0.19 4.51 -0.37
C ASN A 257 0.03 3.03 -0.70
N ASP A 258 0.07 2.19 0.33
CA ASP A 258 0.28 0.74 0.23
C ASP A 258 -1.01 -0.04 0.01
N ILE A 259 -1.54 0.02 -1.22
CA ILE A 259 -2.77 -0.68 -1.61
C ILE A 259 -2.43 -2.00 -2.31
N HIS A 260 -2.72 -3.12 -1.68
CA HIS A 260 -2.44 -4.47 -2.18
C HIS A 260 -3.62 -5.42 -1.95
N ALA A 261 -3.66 -6.53 -2.67
CA ALA A 261 -4.62 -7.61 -2.39
C ALA A 261 -4.14 -8.39 -1.15
N GLY A 262 -4.87 -8.27 -0.03
CA GLY A 262 -4.47 -8.87 1.24
C GLY A 262 -4.42 -10.40 1.23
N GLU A 263 -5.11 -11.05 0.29
CA GLU A 263 -5.13 -12.50 0.15
C GLU A 263 -3.97 -13.07 -0.66
N MET A 264 -3.13 -12.24 -1.30
CA MET A 264 -1.95 -12.69 -2.03
C MET A 264 -0.72 -12.72 -1.11
N THR A 265 0.26 -13.58 -1.42
CA THR A 265 1.57 -13.55 -0.78
C THR A 265 2.44 -12.43 -1.36
N VAL A 266 3.52 -12.08 -0.67
CA VAL A 266 4.49 -11.08 -1.14
C VAL A 266 5.04 -11.47 -2.51
N LYS A 267 5.49 -12.72 -2.66
CA LYS A 267 6.02 -13.25 -3.93
C LYS A 267 5.00 -13.18 -5.05
N GLU A 268 3.78 -13.69 -4.83
CA GLU A 268 2.73 -13.70 -5.86
C GLU A 268 2.36 -12.28 -6.32
N THR A 269 2.45 -11.29 -5.43
CA THR A 269 2.20 -9.88 -5.77
C THR A 269 3.27 -9.35 -6.72
N LEU A 270 4.55 -9.61 -6.44
CA LEU A 270 5.66 -9.21 -7.30
C LEU A 270 5.66 -10.00 -8.63
N ASP A 271 5.39 -11.31 -8.61
CA ASP A 271 5.30 -12.14 -9.82
C ASP A 271 4.15 -11.68 -10.72
N PHE A 272 2.98 -11.35 -10.16
CA PHE A 272 1.88 -10.78 -10.93
C PHE A 272 2.27 -9.45 -11.58
N SER A 273 2.96 -8.58 -10.85
CA SER A 273 3.46 -7.32 -11.38
C SER A 273 4.48 -7.53 -12.51
N ALA A 274 5.44 -8.43 -12.33
CA ALA A 274 6.44 -8.75 -13.34
C ALA A 274 5.79 -9.26 -14.64
N ARG A 275 4.78 -10.14 -14.54
CA ARG A 275 4.01 -10.64 -15.71
C ARG A 275 3.23 -9.53 -16.42
N CYS A 276 2.69 -8.56 -15.69
CA CYS A 276 1.92 -7.44 -16.27
C CYS A 276 2.79 -6.33 -16.88
N GLN A 277 4.01 -6.16 -16.36
CA GLN A 277 4.96 -5.16 -16.84
C GLN A 277 5.80 -5.67 -18.01
N GLY A 278 6.08 -6.98 -18.04
CA GLY A 278 6.89 -7.62 -19.07
C GLY A 278 8.36 -7.25 -18.96
N VAL A 279 9.13 -7.72 -19.94
CA VAL A 279 10.60 -7.66 -19.90
C VAL A 279 11.18 -6.39 -20.57
N GLY A 280 10.38 -5.68 -21.36
CA GLY A 280 10.79 -4.45 -22.05
C GLY A 280 11.93 -4.69 -23.05
N SER A 281 12.89 -3.75 -23.10
CA SER A 281 14.02 -3.81 -24.05
C SER A 281 15.17 -4.74 -23.62
N ARG A 282 15.04 -5.47 -22.51
CA ARG A 282 16.11 -6.36 -21.99
C ARG A 282 16.46 -7.48 -22.98
N LEU A 283 15.47 -8.02 -23.71
CA LEU A 283 15.70 -9.05 -24.73
C LEU A 283 16.45 -8.50 -25.95
N GLU A 284 16.14 -7.28 -26.37
CA GLU A 284 16.84 -6.59 -27.47
C GLU A 284 18.30 -6.30 -27.07
N LEU A 285 18.51 -5.80 -25.85
CA LEU A 285 19.84 -5.58 -25.29
C LEU A 285 20.66 -6.88 -25.27
N LEU A 286 20.08 -7.98 -24.76
CA LEU A 286 20.75 -9.28 -24.70
C LEU A 286 21.09 -9.80 -26.10
N THR A 287 20.20 -9.62 -27.08
CA THR A 287 20.43 -10.07 -28.46
C THR A 287 21.57 -9.31 -29.12
N GLU A 288 21.59 -7.98 -28.98
CA GLU A 288 22.65 -7.14 -29.53
C GLU A 288 23.99 -7.38 -28.82
N LEU A 289 23.95 -7.57 -27.50
CA LEU A 289 25.12 -7.91 -26.70
C LEU A 289 25.72 -9.26 -27.13
N ALA A 290 24.90 -10.31 -27.24
CA ALA A 290 25.35 -11.63 -27.69
C ALA A 290 25.85 -11.65 -29.16
N ARG A 291 25.45 -10.66 -29.98
CA ARG A 291 25.98 -10.46 -31.33
C ARG A 291 27.38 -9.86 -31.28
N ARG A 292 27.57 -8.76 -30.54
CA ARG A 292 28.87 -8.07 -30.43
C ARG A 292 29.91 -8.87 -29.67
N GLU A 293 29.51 -9.61 -28.64
CA GLU A 293 30.40 -10.53 -27.92
C GLU A 293 30.97 -11.61 -28.86
N LYS A 294 30.14 -12.14 -29.76
CA LYS A 294 30.58 -13.11 -30.78
C LYS A 294 31.56 -12.48 -31.77
N GLU A 295 31.31 -11.26 -32.20
CA GLU A 295 32.21 -10.53 -33.12
C GLU A 295 33.56 -10.19 -32.49
N ALA A 296 33.56 -9.90 -31.18
CA ALA A 296 34.77 -9.58 -30.42
C ALA A 296 35.48 -10.81 -29.83
N GLY A 297 34.91 -12.01 -29.95
CA GLY A 297 35.46 -13.24 -29.36
C GLY A 297 35.49 -13.21 -27.82
N ILE A 298 34.57 -12.49 -27.19
CA ILE A 298 34.52 -12.31 -25.73
C ILE A 298 33.55 -13.33 -25.12
N THR A 299 34.05 -14.17 -24.21
CA THR A 299 33.22 -15.07 -23.41
C THR A 299 32.74 -14.36 -22.13
N PRO A 300 31.42 -14.32 -21.85
CA PRO A 300 30.90 -13.66 -20.66
C PRO A 300 31.05 -14.51 -19.40
N GLU A 301 31.00 -13.89 -18.22
CA GLU A 301 30.94 -14.62 -16.96
C GLU A 301 29.62 -15.36 -16.80
N ALA A 302 29.67 -16.63 -16.37
CA ALA A 302 28.49 -17.51 -16.31
C ALA A 302 27.35 -16.98 -15.41
N GLU A 303 27.68 -16.36 -14.27
CA GLU A 303 26.69 -15.81 -13.33
C GLU A 303 25.92 -14.63 -13.92
N VAL A 304 26.63 -13.69 -14.54
CA VAL A 304 26.04 -12.50 -15.18
C VAL A 304 25.24 -12.93 -16.41
N ASP A 305 25.73 -13.93 -17.15
CA ASP A 305 25.02 -14.48 -18.31
C ASP A 305 23.72 -15.19 -17.94
N LEU A 306 23.75 -16.02 -16.88
CA LEU A 306 22.56 -16.64 -16.32
C LEU A 306 21.52 -15.59 -15.92
N TYR A 307 21.93 -14.57 -15.16
CA TYR A 307 21.03 -13.52 -14.71
C TYR A 307 20.42 -12.72 -15.87
N MET A 308 21.22 -12.30 -16.85
CA MET A 308 20.72 -11.55 -18.00
C MET A 308 19.75 -12.37 -18.84
N LYS A 309 20.04 -13.65 -19.09
CA LYS A 309 19.13 -14.54 -19.83
C LYS A 309 17.85 -14.83 -19.04
N ALA A 310 17.96 -15.07 -17.73
CA ALA A 310 16.83 -15.33 -16.83
C ALA A 310 15.91 -14.13 -16.57
N THR A 311 16.42 -12.92 -16.69
CA THR A 311 15.61 -11.70 -16.60
C THR A 311 15.07 -11.24 -17.96
N ALA A 312 15.74 -11.63 -19.07
CA ALA A 312 15.33 -11.29 -20.44
C ALA A 312 14.31 -12.27 -21.04
N ILE A 313 14.17 -13.48 -20.51
CA ILE A 313 13.26 -14.50 -21.04
C ILE A 313 12.06 -14.64 -20.12
N GLU A 314 10.87 -14.42 -20.67
CA GLU A 314 9.62 -14.67 -19.96
C GLU A 314 9.44 -16.16 -19.69
N ALA A 315 9.31 -16.49 -18.39
CA ALA A 315 8.96 -17.81 -17.88
C ALA A 315 7.53 -17.78 -17.32
N ASP A 316 6.79 -18.89 -17.46
CA ASP A 316 5.34 -18.96 -17.18
C ASP A 316 5.01 -18.89 -15.67
N GLU A 317 5.95 -19.19 -14.76
CA GLU A 317 5.66 -19.38 -13.33
C GLU A 317 6.28 -18.34 -12.38
N SER A 318 7.59 -18.07 -12.44
CA SER A 318 8.25 -17.04 -11.62
C SER A 318 9.53 -16.53 -12.28
N SER A 319 9.76 -15.22 -12.26
CA SER A 319 10.96 -14.61 -12.87
C SER A 319 12.10 -14.52 -11.85
N LEU A 320 13.34 -14.69 -12.30
CA LEU A 320 14.51 -14.49 -11.44
C LEU A 320 14.58 -13.04 -10.92
N ILE A 321 14.04 -12.07 -11.66
CA ILE A 321 13.98 -10.66 -11.21
C ILE A 321 13.18 -10.51 -9.92
N THR A 322 12.11 -11.29 -9.74
CA THR A 322 11.29 -11.30 -8.53
C THR A 322 12.14 -11.66 -7.32
N TYR A 323 12.95 -12.73 -7.42
CA TYR A 323 13.82 -13.18 -6.33
C TYR A 323 14.93 -12.17 -6.00
N TYR A 324 15.54 -11.59 -7.04
CA TYR A 324 16.52 -10.53 -6.88
C TYR A 324 15.93 -9.29 -6.18
N THR A 325 14.73 -8.84 -6.60
CA THR A 325 14.03 -7.72 -5.96
C THR A 325 13.62 -8.03 -4.51
N LEU A 326 13.16 -9.25 -4.23
CA LEU A 326 12.86 -9.70 -2.86
C LEU A 326 14.10 -9.62 -1.96
N ARG A 327 15.27 -10.03 -2.47
CA ARG A 327 16.52 -10.02 -1.71
C ARG A 327 17.03 -8.60 -1.46
N ILE A 328 17.07 -7.74 -2.47
CA ILE A 328 17.51 -6.33 -2.30
C ILE A 328 16.64 -5.58 -1.30
N LEU A 329 15.34 -5.85 -1.29
CA LEU A 329 14.41 -5.19 -0.37
C LEU A 329 14.30 -5.90 0.99
N GLY A 330 15.06 -6.96 1.25
CA GLY A 330 15.00 -7.72 2.51
C GLY A 330 13.61 -8.30 2.80
N LEU A 331 12.93 -8.80 1.77
CA LEU A 331 11.59 -9.40 1.80
C LEU A 331 11.61 -10.92 1.61
N ASP A 332 12.80 -11.52 1.56
CA ASP A 332 13.03 -12.95 1.46
C ASP A 332 12.41 -13.73 2.63
N ILE A 333 12.54 -13.23 3.86
CA ILE A 333 11.99 -13.86 5.08
C ILE A 333 10.46 -13.96 5.01
N CYS A 334 9.78 -12.95 4.43
CA CYS A 334 8.31 -12.91 4.35
C CYS A 334 7.76 -13.22 2.95
N ARG A 335 8.58 -13.81 2.07
CA ARG A 335 8.25 -14.10 0.67
C ARG A 335 6.92 -14.84 0.50
N ASP A 336 6.70 -15.87 1.30
CA ASP A 336 5.54 -16.77 1.23
C ASP A 336 4.45 -16.40 2.27
N THR A 337 4.61 -15.26 2.96
CA THR A 337 3.61 -14.72 3.90
C THR A 337 2.54 -13.92 3.17
N LEU A 338 1.29 -13.97 3.65
CA LEU A 338 0.20 -13.15 3.13
C LEU A 338 0.46 -11.65 3.40
N VAL A 339 0.18 -10.81 2.40
CA VAL A 339 0.32 -9.35 2.54
C VAL A 339 -0.63 -8.82 3.63
N GLY A 340 -1.84 -9.40 3.74
CA GLY A 340 -2.82 -9.01 4.74
C GLY A 340 -3.55 -7.69 4.42
N ASP A 341 -4.63 -7.47 5.15
CA ASP A 341 -5.47 -6.28 5.07
C ASP A 341 -5.88 -5.83 6.49
N GLN A 342 -6.87 -4.94 6.62
CA GLN A 342 -7.32 -4.45 7.93
C GLN A 342 -8.00 -5.53 8.78
N MET A 343 -8.53 -6.60 8.15
CA MET A 343 -9.26 -7.69 8.80
C MET A 343 -8.41 -8.96 8.96
N ARG A 344 -7.40 -9.14 8.12
CA ARG A 344 -6.51 -10.29 8.07
C ARG A 344 -5.10 -9.84 8.38
N ARG A 345 -4.54 -10.40 9.45
CA ARG A 345 -3.12 -10.21 9.80
C ARG A 345 -2.25 -10.68 8.63
N GLY A 346 -1.25 -9.87 8.29
CA GLY A 346 -0.24 -10.18 7.28
C GLY A 346 1.11 -9.59 7.66
N ILE A 347 1.86 -9.14 6.66
CA ILE A 347 3.16 -8.50 6.85
C ILE A 347 3.06 -7.15 7.59
N SER A 348 4.18 -6.69 8.16
CA SER A 348 4.25 -5.40 8.85
C SER A 348 4.09 -4.22 7.89
N GLY A 349 3.76 -3.02 8.41
CA GLY A 349 3.63 -1.81 7.59
C GLY A 349 4.90 -1.48 6.78
N GLY A 350 6.07 -1.51 7.43
CA GLY A 350 7.36 -1.31 6.73
C GLY A 350 7.67 -2.38 5.70
N GLN A 351 7.31 -3.65 5.95
CA GLN A 351 7.40 -4.70 4.92
C GLN A 351 6.46 -4.39 3.75
N LYS A 352 5.23 -3.96 4.02
CA LYS A 352 4.24 -3.60 2.99
C LYS A 352 4.69 -2.43 2.11
N LYS A 353 5.37 -1.45 2.69
CA LYS A 353 6.00 -0.34 1.95
C LYS A 353 7.06 -0.83 0.98
N ARG A 354 7.91 -1.76 1.43
CA ARG A 354 8.91 -2.43 0.58
C ARG A 354 8.25 -3.26 -0.52
N VAL A 355 7.12 -3.92 -0.26
CA VAL A 355 6.35 -4.60 -1.33
C VAL A 355 5.85 -3.62 -2.39
N THR A 356 5.38 -2.42 -2.01
CA THR A 356 4.98 -1.37 -2.97
C THR A 356 6.15 -0.93 -3.86
N THR A 357 7.34 -0.76 -3.27
CA THR A 357 8.56 -0.45 -4.02
C THR A 357 8.95 -1.60 -4.96
N GLY A 358 8.94 -2.84 -4.47
CA GLY A 358 9.27 -4.04 -5.23
C GLY A 358 8.32 -4.31 -6.39
N GLU A 359 7.01 -4.07 -6.18
CA GLU A 359 5.99 -4.20 -7.21
C GLU A 359 6.34 -3.34 -8.43
N MET A 360 6.90 -2.14 -8.26
CA MET A 360 7.31 -1.28 -9.38
C MET A 360 8.72 -1.61 -9.89
N LEU A 361 9.65 -2.00 -9.01
CA LEU A 361 11.06 -2.24 -9.35
C LEU A 361 11.28 -3.48 -10.23
N VAL A 362 10.41 -4.49 -10.17
CA VAL A 362 10.49 -5.68 -11.05
C VAL A 362 10.33 -5.34 -12.54
N GLY A 363 9.70 -4.20 -12.84
CA GLY A 363 9.45 -3.72 -14.19
C GLY A 363 10.72 -3.32 -14.98
N PRO A 364 10.59 -3.03 -16.28
CA PRO A 364 11.69 -2.59 -17.13
C PRO A 364 11.96 -1.07 -17.07
N ALA A 365 11.18 -0.31 -16.29
CA ALA A 365 11.29 1.14 -16.23
C ALA A 365 12.63 1.58 -15.62
N LYS A 366 13.31 2.52 -16.29
CA LYS A 366 14.59 3.10 -15.85
C LYS A 366 14.44 4.42 -15.11
N THR A 367 13.31 5.10 -15.27
CA THR A 367 13.00 6.33 -14.55
C THR A 367 12.08 5.99 -13.38
N LEU A 368 12.54 6.18 -12.15
CA LEU A 368 11.76 5.86 -10.96
C LEU A 368 11.45 7.14 -10.19
N PHE A 369 10.16 7.43 -10.03
CA PHE A 369 9.63 8.46 -9.16
C PHE A 369 9.14 7.83 -7.87
N MET A 370 9.81 8.16 -6.77
CA MET A 370 9.60 7.48 -5.50
C MET A 370 9.03 8.47 -4.47
N ASP A 371 7.80 8.23 -4.01
CA ASP A 371 7.09 9.16 -3.12
C ASP A 371 7.09 8.63 -1.67
N GLU A 372 7.88 9.29 -0.82
CA GLU A 372 7.98 9.04 0.62
C GLU A 372 8.18 7.56 0.98
N ILE A 373 9.17 6.91 0.34
CA ILE A 373 9.42 5.47 0.49
C ILE A 373 9.97 5.07 1.87
N SER A 374 10.49 6.02 2.65
CA SER A 374 11.00 5.79 4.00
C SER A 374 9.92 5.76 5.08
N THR A 375 8.67 6.07 4.74
CA THR A 375 7.56 6.05 5.71
C THR A 375 7.33 4.65 6.27
N GLY A 376 7.46 4.51 7.60
CA GLY A 376 7.27 3.24 8.30
C GLY A 376 8.47 2.27 8.20
N LEU A 377 9.62 2.73 7.71
CA LEU A 377 10.90 2.01 7.76
C LEU A 377 11.80 2.59 8.84
N ASP A 378 12.63 1.73 9.44
CA ASP A 378 13.72 2.16 10.31
C ASP A 378 14.85 2.81 9.50
N SER A 379 15.69 3.62 10.15
CA SER A 379 16.74 4.36 9.43
C SER A 379 17.75 3.43 8.78
N SER A 380 18.06 2.30 9.44
CA SER A 380 19.05 1.33 8.95
C SER A 380 18.55 0.69 7.65
N THR A 381 17.35 0.11 7.64
CA THR A 381 16.72 -0.45 6.44
C THR A 381 16.57 0.60 5.33
N THR A 382 16.22 1.84 5.68
CA THR A 382 16.12 2.94 4.71
C THR A 382 17.46 3.20 4.03
N PHE A 383 18.55 3.28 4.80
CA PHE A 383 19.90 3.45 4.27
C PHE A 383 20.28 2.29 3.33
N GLN A 384 20.05 1.03 3.72
CA GLN A 384 20.39 -0.13 2.88
C GLN A 384 19.67 -0.08 1.52
N ILE A 385 18.36 0.23 1.54
CA ILE A 385 17.55 0.30 0.32
C ILE A 385 18.00 1.46 -0.57
N VAL A 386 18.21 2.65 -0.01
CA VAL A 386 18.65 3.83 -0.78
C VAL A 386 20.04 3.59 -1.36
N LYS A 387 20.94 2.94 -0.64
CA LYS A 387 22.27 2.56 -1.13
C LYS A 387 22.18 1.57 -2.30
N CYS A 388 21.34 0.54 -2.21
CA CYS A 388 21.12 -0.38 -3.32
C CYS A 388 20.53 0.34 -4.56
N LEU A 389 19.62 1.29 -4.35
CA LEU A 389 19.04 2.10 -5.42
C LEU A 389 20.07 3.05 -6.06
N GLN A 390 20.96 3.64 -5.27
CA GLN A 390 22.08 4.46 -5.75
C GLN A 390 23.00 3.62 -6.65
N GLN A 391 23.35 2.41 -6.22
CA GLN A 391 24.14 1.48 -7.04
C GLN A 391 23.45 1.16 -8.37
N ILE A 392 22.13 0.94 -8.37
CA ILE A 392 21.35 0.74 -9.59
C ILE A 392 21.43 1.98 -10.50
N VAL A 393 21.27 3.19 -9.96
CA VAL A 393 21.39 4.45 -10.72
C VAL A 393 22.75 4.57 -11.41
N HIS A 394 23.82 4.49 -10.62
CA HIS A 394 25.17 4.76 -11.11
C HIS A 394 25.70 3.66 -12.03
N LEU A 395 25.28 2.39 -11.86
CA LEU A 395 25.80 1.25 -12.63
C LEU A 395 24.92 0.83 -13.82
N THR A 396 23.62 1.16 -13.82
CA THR A 396 22.69 0.79 -14.91
C THR A 396 22.20 1.99 -15.75
N ASP A 397 22.73 3.18 -15.47
CA ASP A 397 22.36 4.45 -16.08
C ASP A 397 20.85 4.76 -15.96
N SER A 398 20.31 4.49 -14.76
CA SER A 398 18.91 4.75 -14.41
C SER A 398 18.75 6.15 -13.78
N THR A 399 17.56 6.72 -13.84
CA THR A 399 17.27 8.05 -13.27
C THR A 399 16.29 7.90 -12.12
N ILE A 400 16.69 8.26 -10.90
CA ILE A 400 15.81 8.19 -9.72
C ILE A 400 15.55 9.59 -9.19
N PHE A 401 14.27 9.89 -8.99
CA PHE A 401 13.84 11.10 -8.32
C PHE A 401 12.94 10.72 -7.16
N MET A 402 13.46 10.93 -5.96
CA MET A 402 12.93 10.37 -4.72
C MET A 402 12.56 11.49 -3.76
N SER A 403 11.38 11.42 -3.17
CA SER A 403 11.05 12.23 -2.00
C SER A 403 11.26 11.42 -0.73
N LEU A 404 12.04 11.97 0.18
CA LEU A 404 12.16 11.49 1.55
C LEU A 404 11.69 12.58 2.51
N LEU A 405 11.04 12.14 3.58
CA LEU A 405 10.52 13.00 4.63
C LEU A 405 11.64 13.52 5.54
N GLN A 406 12.47 12.60 6.06
CA GLN A 406 13.61 12.92 6.92
C GLN A 406 14.71 11.87 6.72
N PRO A 407 15.59 12.04 5.73
CA PRO A 407 16.75 11.17 5.61
C PRO A 407 17.73 11.43 6.77
N ALA A 408 18.25 10.36 7.37
CA ALA A 408 19.41 10.45 8.25
C ALA A 408 20.61 11.03 7.48
N PRO A 409 21.60 11.67 8.14
CA PRO A 409 22.75 12.28 7.48
C PRO A 409 23.45 11.34 6.48
N GLU A 410 23.63 10.08 6.86
CA GLU A 410 24.27 9.06 6.03
C GLU A 410 23.44 8.74 4.77
N THR A 411 22.11 8.75 4.91
CA THR A 411 21.19 8.54 3.77
C THR A 411 21.15 9.77 2.86
N PHE A 412 21.19 10.97 3.45
CA PHE A 412 21.23 12.24 2.73
C PHE A 412 22.49 12.36 1.87
N ASP A 413 23.62 11.86 2.37
CA ASP A 413 24.91 11.90 1.67
C ASP A 413 24.98 10.96 0.46
N LEU A 414 24.05 10.01 0.31
CA LEU A 414 23.95 9.14 -0.87
C LEU A 414 23.40 9.89 -2.11
N PHE A 415 22.78 11.06 -1.94
CA PHE A 415 22.13 11.79 -3.05
C PHE A 415 23.11 12.69 -3.80
N ASP A 416 22.93 12.72 -5.13
CA ASP A 416 23.73 13.52 -6.04
C ASP A 416 23.24 14.99 -6.09
N ASP A 417 21.92 15.16 -6.21
CA ASP A 417 21.25 16.45 -6.38
C ASP A 417 20.08 16.60 -5.40
N ILE A 418 19.75 17.84 -5.03
CA ILE A 418 18.63 18.21 -4.15
C ILE A 418 17.71 19.19 -4.85
N ILE A 419 16.40 18.98 -4.70
CA ILE A 419 15.35 19.93 -5.01
C ILE A 419 14.60 20.25 -3.71
N LEU A 420 14.74 21.47 -3.22
CA LEU A 420 14.03 21.96 -2.03
C LEU A 420 12.77 22.70 -2.46
N LEU A 421 11.61 22.16 -2.12
CA LEU A 421 10.30 22.69 -2.47
C LEU A 421 9.57 23.21 -1.22
N SER A 422 9.18 24.48 -1.21
CA SER A 422 8.39 25.10 -0.13
C SER A 422 7.31 26.01 -0.71
N GLU A 423 6.11 26.01 -0.12
CA GLU A 423 4.95 26.83 -0.57
C GLU A 423 4.65 26.80 -2.09
N GLY A 424 4.94 25.66 -2.74
CA GLY A 424 4.76 25.47 -4.19
C GLY A 424 5.85 26.04 -5.08
N GLN A 425 6.97 26.52 -4.51
CA GLN A 425 8.12 27.10 -5.21
C GLN A 425 9.40 26.31 -4.94
N ILE A 426 10.29 26.25 -5.93
CA ILE A 426 11.65 25.74 -5.72
C ILE A 426 12.47 26.82 -5.03
N VAL A 427 12.99 26.47 -3.86
CA VAL A 427 13.92 27.30 -3.07
C VAL A 427 15.35 27.07 -3.55
N TYR A 428 15.70 25.82 -3.86
CA TYR A 428 17.02 25.43 -4.33
C TYR A 428 16.92 24.19 -5.22
N GLN A 429 17.70 24.15 -6.30
CA GLN A 429 17.89 22.98 -7.14
C GLN A 429 19.34 22.85 -7.61
N GLY A 430 20.00 21.75 -7.29
CA GLY A 430 21.37 21.50 -7.75
C GLY A 430 22.13 20.47 -6.91
N PRO A 431 23.47 20.41 -7.04
CA PRO A 431 24.30 19.48 -6.30
C PRO A 431 24.15 19.66 -4.79
N ARG A 432 24.11 18.56 -4.04
CA ARG A 432 23.99 18.57 -2.57
C ARG A 432 25.04 19.45 -1.88
N GLU A 433 26.27 19.43 -2.37
CA GLU A 433 27.44 20.11 -1.76
C GLU A 433 27.25 21.63 -1.65
N ASN A 434 26.55 22.25 -2.59
CA ASN A 434 26.42 23.71 -2.66
C ASN A 434 25.17 24.25 -1.92
N VAL A 435 24.38 23.38 -1.29
CA VAL A 435 23.12 23.79 -0.64
C VAL A 435 23.37 24.63 0.61
N LEU A 436 24.40 24.29 1.41
CA LEU A 436 24.74 25.04 2.62
C LEU A 436 25.30 26.43 2.27
N GLU A 437 26.18 26.50 1.27
CA GLU A 437 26.70 27.77 0.73
C GLU A 437 25.57 28.73 0.32
N PHE A 438 24.52 28.21 -0.32
CA PHE A 438 23.35 29.02 -0.68
C PHE A 438 22.65 29.62 0.54
N PHE A 439 22.39 28.83 1.59
CA PHE A 439 21.73 29.33 2.80
C PHE A 439 22.62 30.26 3.62
N GLU A 440 23.93 30.02 3.64
CA GLU A 440 24.92 30.92 4.24
C GLU A 440 24.92 32.28 3.53
N SER A 441 24.87 32.29 2.19
CA SER A 441 24.73 33.53 1.41
C SER A 441 23.43 34.29 1.71
N CYS A 442 22.39 33.59 2.18
CA CYS A 442 21.12 34.16 2.61
C CYS A 442 21.12 34.63 4.08
N GLY A 443 22.19 34.38 4.84
CA GLY A 443 22.33 34.77 6.25
C GLY A 443 21.95 33.70 7.28
N PHE A 444 21.87 32.42 6.87
CA PHE A 444 21.51 31.30 7.76
C PHE A 444 22.64 30.28 7.83
N ILE A 445 22.96 29.82 9.03
CA ILE A 445 24.01 28.80 9.27
C ILE A 445 23.37 27.57 9.90
N CYS A 446 23.74 26.40 9.38
CA CYS A 446 23.34 25.12 9.97
C CYS A 446 24.16 24.86 11.25
N PRO A 447 23.51 24.61 12.41
CA PRO A 447 24.23 24.22 13.63
C PRO A 447 24.97 22.90 13.47
N GLU A 448 26.07 22.71 14.20
CA GLU A 448 26.93 21.52 14.08
C GLU A 448 26.23 20.20 14.45
N ARG A 449 25.29 20.23 15.39
CA ARG A 449 24.53 19.06 15.87
C ARG A 449 23.14 18.93 15.25
N LYS A 450 22.91 19.56 14.10
CA LYS A 450 21.66 19.49 13.34
C LYS A 450 21.88 18.77 12.03
N GLY A 451 20.98 17.85 11.67
CA GLY A 451 20.99 17.23 10.36
C GLY A 451 20.70 18.25 9.25
N ILE A 452 21.44 18.20 8.15
CA ILE A 452 21.29 19.14 7.03
C ILE A 452 19.86 19.09 6.48
N ALA A 453 19.29 17.89 6.27
CA ALA A 453 17.94 17.73 5.76
C ALA A 453 16.87 18.36 6.67
N ASP A 454 17.08 18.34 7.99
CA ASP A 454 16.18 18.95 8.98
C ASP A 454 16.29 20.48 8.93
N PHE A 455 17.52 20.99 8.89
CA PHE A 455 17.80 22.43 8.72
C PHE A 455 17.10 22.98 7.47
N LEU A 456 17.23 22.30 6.32
CA LEU A 456 16.64 22.74 5.05
C LEU A 456 15.11 22.83 5.08
N GLN A 457 14.44 21.98 5.86
CA GLN A 457 12.99 22.02 6.00
C GLN A 457 12.52 23.11 6.97
N GLU A 458 13.26 23.33 8.06
CA GLU A 458 12.90 24.28 9.10
C GLU A 458 13.25 25.73 8.76
N VAL A 459 14.36 25.98 8.04
CA VAL A 459 14.82 27.34 7.66
C VAL A 459 13.80 28.07 6.78
N THR A 460 12.92 27.34 6.08
CA THR A 460 11.84 27.91 5.28
C THR A 460 10.59 28.26 6.10
N SER A 461 10.53 27.90 7.39
CA SER A 461 9.35 28.08 8.23
C SER A 461 9.37 29.37 9.05
N LYS A 462 8.24 30.09 9.09
CA LYS A 462 8.09 31.32 9.87
C LYS A 462 8.31 31.16 11.39
N LYS A 463 7.96 30.00 11.96
CA LYS A 463 8.12 29.75 13.41
C LYS A 463 9.56 29.41 13.79
N ASP A 464 10.28 28.73 12.89
CA ASP A 464 11.56 28.08 13.22
C ASP A 464 12.77 28.85 12.64
N GLN A 465 12.60 29.62 11.56
CA GLN A 465 13.69 30.30 10.84
C GLN A 465 14.56 31.21 11.72
N GLN A 466 14.01 31.82 12.79
CA GLN A 466 14.76 32.70 13.69
C GLN A 466 15.96 32.01 14.36
N GLN A 467 15.86 30.72 14.66
CA GLN A 467 16.90 30.00 15.40
C GLN A 467 18.20 29.82 14.59
N TYR A 468 18.12 29.94 13.26
CA TYR A 468 19.21 29.72 12.33
C TYR A 468 19.91 31.01 11.87
N TRP A 469 19.50 32.16 12.41
CA TRP A 469 20.02 33.45 12.00
C TRP A 469 21.51 33.58 12.38
N ALA A 470 22.37 33.76 11.38
CA ALA A 470 23.82 33.78 11.56
C ALA A 470 24.30 34.99 12.37
N ASP A 471 23.79 36.18 12.04
CA ASP A 471 24.26 37.44 12.63
C ASP A 471 23.35 37.90 13.77
N LYS A 472 23.67 37.45 14.99
CA LYS A 472 22.97 37.87 16.22
C LYS A 472 23.04 39.38 16.49
N ARG A 473 23.90 40.14 15.81
CA ARG A 473 23.99 41.60 15.95
C ARG A 473 22.92 42.34 15.16
N LYS A 474 22.35 41.70 14.12
CA LYS A 474 21.24 42.25 13.34
C LYS A 474 19.91 41.71 13.86
N PRO A 475 18.86 42.53 13.96
CA PRO A 475 17.54 42.04 14.32
C PRO A 475 17.07 41.06 13.25
N TYR A 476 16.54 39.92 13.70
CA TYR A 476 15.98 38.91 12.82
C TYR A 476 14.84 39.50 11.98
N ARG A 477 14.88 39.23 10.67
CA ARG A 477 13.79 39.53 9.74
C ARG A 477 13.41 38.24 9.02
N TYR A 478 12.12 37.92 9.03
CA TYR A 478 11.60 36.78 8.28
C TYR A 478 11.82 37.00 6.77
N ILE A 479 12.50 36.04 6.13
CA ILE A 479 12.70 35.98 4.69
C ILE A 479 11.65 35.03 4.11
N PRO A 480 10.71 35.52 3.28
CA PRO A 480 9.67 34.68 2.67
C PRO A 480 10.25 33.77 1.58
N VAL A 481 9.56 32.66 1.29
CA VAL A 481 9.96 31.67 0.28
C VAL A 481 10.16 32.30 -1.11
N SER A 482 9.33 33.27 -1.50
CA SER A 482 9.48 34.01 -2.76
C SER A 482 10.83 34.74 -2.87
N GLU A 483 11.35 35.29 -1.76
CA GLU A 483 12.64 35.99 -1.76
C GLU A 483 13.80 34.98 -1.88
N PHE A 484 13.69 33.80 -1.25
CA PHE A 484 14.66 32.74 -1.48
C PHE A 484 14.68 32.26 -2.93
N ASN A 485 13.51 32.13 -3.57
CA ASN A 485 13.42 31.77 -4.99
C ASN A 485 14.14 32.79 -5.90
N GLU A 486 13.97 34.08 -5.63
CA GLU A 486 14.66 35.15 -6.36
C GLU A 486 16.18 35.11 -6.13
N LYS A 487 16.63 34.92 -4.88
CA LYS A 487 18.06 34.77 -4.56
C LYS A 487 18.67 33.55 -5.25
N PHE A 488 17.96 32.43 -5.30
CA PHE A 488 18.43 31.23 -5.99
C PHE A 488 18.63 31.46 -7.49
N LYS A 489 17.74 32.20 -8.15
CA LYS A 489 17.88 32.55 -9.57
C LYS A 489 19.15 33.35 -9.87
N CYS A 490 19.66 34.11 -8.91
CA CYS A 490 20.89 34.90 -9.01
C CYS A 490 22.12 34.15 -8.47
N PHE A 491 21.94 33.01 -7.80
CA PHE A 491 23.03 32.18 -7.30
C PHE A 491 23.66 31.41 -8.47
N HIS A 492 24.97 31.19 -8.46
CA HIS A 492 25.71 30.61 -9.59
C HIS A 492 25.14 29.24 -10.05
N VAL A 493 24.61 28.43 -9.14
CA VAL A 493 23.90 27.17 -9.48
C VAL A 493 22.60 27.44 -10.24
N GLY A 494 21.82 28.43 -9.81
CA GLY A 494 20.57 28.82 -10.48
C GLY A 494 20.82 29.48 -11.85
N GLU A 495 21.89 30.28 -11.99
CA GLU A 495 22.31 30.81 -13.28
C GLU A 495 22.73 29.71 -14.27
N LYS A 496 23.49 28.72 -13.78
CA LYS A 496 23.85 27.53 -14.57
C LYS A 496 22.62 26.71 -14.96
N LEU A 497 21.67 26.52 -14.06
CA LEU A 497 20.42 25.83 -14.36
C LEU A 497 19.62 26.58 -15.45
N LYS A 498 19.56 27.91 -15.36
CA LYS A 498 18.89 28.75 -16.36
C LYS A 498 19.55 28.67 -17.73
N SER A 499 20.89 28.63 -17.79
CA SER A 499 21.60 28.46 -19.06
C SER A 499 21.40 27.05 -19.64
N GLU A 500 21.46 25.99 -18.82
CA GLU A 500 21.16 24.61 -19.23
C GLU A 500 19.73 24.47 -19.80
N LEU A 501 18.73 25.08 -19.16
CA LEU A 501 17.33 25.05 -19.62
C LEU A 501 17.10 25.86 -20.91
N SER A 502 17.98 26.81 -21.22
CA SER A 502 17.88 27.63 -22.45
C SER A 502 18.31 26.87 -23.71
N ILE A 503 19.14 25.82 -23.55
CA ILE A 503 19.62 24.98 -24.65
C ILE A 503 18.63 23.82 -24.82
N PRO A 504 17.87 23.71 -25.95
CA PRO A 504 16.94 22.61 -26.15
C PRO A 504 17.68 21.27 -26.29
N TYR A 505 17.05 20.18 -25.85
CA TYR A 505 17.61 18.83 -25.99
C TYR A 505 17.50 18.36 -27.45
N ASP A 506 18.57 17.82 -28.03
CA ASP A 506 18.53 17.23 -29.37
C ASP A 506 17.86 15.85 -29.35
N LYS A 507 16.69 15.74 -29.98
CA LYS A 507 15.93 14.48 -30.05
C LYS A 507 16.73 13.34 -30.70
N ASN A 508 17.73 13.65 -31.54
CA ASN A 508 18.55 12.63 -32.21
C ASN A 508 19.52 11.91 -31.27
N GLU A 509 19.88 12.53 -30.14
CA GLU A 509 20.73 11.90 -29.12
C GLU A 509 19.95 10.92 -28.24
N SER A 510 18.62 10.91 -28.32
CA SER A 510 17.77 10.01 -27.53
C SER A 510 17.80 8.58 -28.07
N HIS A 511 18.19 7.63 -27.22
CA HIS A 511 18.12 6.21 -27.56
C HIS A 511 16.65 5.76 -27.71
N LYS A 512 16.30 5.06 -28.81
CA LYS A 512 14.90 4.65 -29.08
C LYS A 512 14.26 3.81 -27.97
N ALA A 513 15.06 2.99 -27.28
CA ALA A 513 14.62 2.18 -26.14
C ALA A 513 14.51 2.94 -24.81
N ALA A 514 14.82 4.24 -24.77
CA ALA A 514 14.69 5.06 -23.56
C ALA A 514 13.23 5.44 -23.25
N LEU A 515 12.41 5.63 -24.28
CA LEU A 515 11.00 6.00 -24.13
C LEU A 515 10.07 4.89 -24.65
N VAL A 516 8.99 4.65 -23.92
CA VAL A 516 7.97 3.66 -24.31
C VAL A 516 6.83 4.36 -25.04
N PHE A 517 6.59 3.98 -26.29
CA PHE A 517 5.51 4.53 -27.14
C PHE A 517 4.24 3.68 -27.13
N GLN A 518 4.32 2.44 -26.64
CA GLN A 518 3.18 1.52 -26.58
C GLN A 518 2.52 1.52 -25.21
N LYS A 519 1.19 1.45 -25.23
CA LYS A 519 0.36 1.45 -24.01
C LYS A 519 0.57 0.20 -23.13
N TYR A 520 0.76 -0.96 -23.76
CA TYR A 520 1.03 -2.24 -23.10
C TYR A 520 2.22 -2.90 -23.80
N LEU A 521 3.24 -3.28 -23.03
CA LEU A 521 4.43 -4.00 -23.54
C LEU A 521 4.13 -5.49 -23.78
N VAL A 522 3.21 -6.05 -23.00
CA VAL A 522 2.83 -7.46 -23.03
C VAL A 522 1.56 -7.65 -23.89
N PRO A 523 1.47 -8.74 -24.68
CA PRO A 523 0.25 -9.07 -25.42
C PRO A 523 -1.00 -9.16 -24.52
N LYS A 524 -2.12 -8.61 -25.01
CA LYS A 524 -3.39 -8.57 -24.25
C LYS A 524 -3.91 -9.93 -23.79
N MET A 525 -3.59 -11.01 -24.51
CA MET A 525 -4.00 -12.37 -24.13
C MET A 525 -3.21 -12.90 -22.93
N GLU A 526 -1.93 -12.56 -22.81
CA GLU A 526 -1.12 -12.93 -21.66
C GLU A 526 -1.54 -12.14 -20.42
N LEU A 527 -1.87 -10.86 -20.58
CA LEU A 527 -2.46 -10.05 -19.50
C LEU A 527 -3.80 -10.64 -19.01
N LEU A 528 -4.62 -11.17 -19.93
CA LEU A 528 -5.84 -11.89 -19.59
C LEU A 528 -5.54 -13.19 -18.83
N LYS A 529 -4.56 -13.99 -19.29
CA LYS A 529 -4.11 -15.21 -18.60
C LYS A 529 -3.64 -14.90 -17.18
N ALA A 530 -2.78 -13.90 -17.00
CA ALA A 530 -2.30 -13.48 -15.68
C ALA A 530 -3.44 -13.03 -14.75
N SER A 531 -4.42 -12.29 -15.29
CA SER A 531 -5.60 -11.85 -14.53
C SER A 531 -6.53 -13.03 -14.17
N TRP A 532 -6.64 -14.02 -15.07
CA TRP A 532 -7.41 -15.24 -14.85
C TRP A 532 -6.81 -16.09 -13.73
N ASP A 533 -5.50 -16.34 -13.78
CA ASP A 533 -4.78 -17.11 -12.77
C ASP A 533 -4.90 -16.44 -11.39
N LYS A 534 -4.77 -15.10 -11.34
CA LYS A 534 -4.98 -14.31 -10.12
C LYS A 534 -6.39 -14.47 -9.56
N GLU A 535 -7.44 -14.30 -10.36
CA GLU A 535 -8.82 -14.41 -9.87
C GLU A 535 -9.16 -15.84 -9.42
N LEU A 536 -8.64 -16.86 -10.11
CA LEU A 536 -8.79 -18.26 -9.72
C LEU A 536 -8.11 -18.54 -8.37
N LEU A 537 -6.89 -18.03 -8.17
CA LEU A 537 -6.18 -18.11 -6.90
C LEU A 537 -6.96 -17.44 -5.75
N LEU A 538 -7.45 -16.22 -5.98
CA LEU A 538 -8.24 -15.47 -5.00
C LEU A 538 -9.56 -16.16 -4.67
N MET A 539 -10.20 -16.79 -5.65
CA MET A 539 -11.42 -17.58 -5.45
C MET A 539 -11.13 -18.83 -4.60
N LYS A 540 -10.02 -19.53 -4.86
CA LYS A 540 -9.60 -20.70 -4.09
C LYS A 540 -9.28 -20.34 -2.62
N ARG A 541 -8.60 -19.23 -2.37
CA ARG A 541 -8.29 -18.77 -1.00
C ARG A 541 -9.52 -18.27 -0.23
N ASN A 542 -10.49 -17.68 -0.94
CA ASN A 542 -11.75 -17.25 -0.36
C ASN A 542 -12.86 -18.33 -0.50
N ALA A 543 -12.50 -19.61 -0.73
CA ALA A 543 -13.45 -20.71 -0.93
C ALA A 543 -14.48 -20.82 0.20
N PHE A 544 -14.10 -20.52 1.45
CA PHE A 544 -15.02 -20.51 2.58
C PHE A 544 -16.25 -19.62 2.36
N ILE A 545 -16.09 -18.43 1.79
CA ILE A 545 -17.21 -17.51 1.49
C ILE A 545 -18.15 -18.15 0.46
N TYR A 546 -17.60 -18.82 -0.56
CA TYR A 546 -18.38 -19.47 -1.60
C TYR A 546 -19.10 -20.73 -1.08
N ILE A 547 -18.44 -21.53 -0.24
CA ILE A 547 -19.02 -22.70 0.44
C ILE A 547 -20.18 -22.25 1.35
N PHE A 548 -19.95 -21.22 2.17
CA PHE A 548 -21.00 -20.67 3.05
C PHE A 548 -22.18 -20.13 2.24
N LYS A 549 -21.93 -19.41 1.14
CA LYS A 549 -22.99 -18.98 0.22
C LYS A 549 -23.78 -20.16 -0.37
N SER A 550 -23.10 -21.25 -0.76
CA SER A 550 -23.79 -22.47 -1.22
C SER A 550 -24.68 -23.06 -0.13
N ILE A 551 -24.20 -23.17 1.10
CA ILE A 551 -24.98 -23.66 2.24
C ILE A 551 -26.20 -22.76 2.50
N GLN A 552 -26.00 -21.44 2.46
CA GLN A 552 -27.09 -20.46 2.61
C GLN A 552 -28.16 -20.64 1.52
N ILE A 553 -27.75 -20.82 0.25
CA ILE A 553 -28.68 -21.06 -0.86
C ILE A 553 -29.46 -22.35 -0.66
N VAL A 554 -28.80 -23.44 -0.24
CA VAL A 554 -29.46 -24.73 0.07
C VAL A 554 -30.44 -24.57 1.23
N PHE A 555 -30.08 -23.84 2.28
CA PHE A 555 -30.96 -23.58 3.42
C PHE A 555 -32.20 -22.76 3.03
N VAL A 556 -32.02 -21.71 2.22
CA VAL A 556 -33.14 -20.90 1.72
C VAL A 556 -34.01 -21.71 0.76
N ALA A 557 -33.43 -22.55 -0.10
CA ALA A 557 -34.17 -23.47 -0.95
C ALA A 557 -34.97 -24.48 -0.12
N PHE A 558 -34.41 -25.00 0.97
CA PHE A 558 -35.11 -25.87 1.91
C PHE A 558 -36.34 -25.17 2.52
N ILE A 559 -36.18 -23.93 3.01
CA ILE A 559 -37.31 -23.13 3.52
C ILE A 559 -38.37 -22.93 2.43
N ALA A 560 -37.97 -22.56 1.22
CA ALA A 560 -38.90 -22.37 0.11
C ALA A 560 -39.68 -23.67 -0.21
N THR A 561 -39.01 -24.82 -0.21
CA THR A 561 -39.64 -26.13 -0.41
C THR A 561 -40.62 -26.49 0.70
N THR A 562 -40.31 -26.16 1.96
CA THR A 562 -41.26 -26.37 3.08
C THR A 562 -42.48 -25.47 3.01
N LEU A 563 -42.34 -24.26 2.47
CA LEU A 563 -43.45 -23.31 2.29
C LEU A 563 -44.39 -23.75 1.15
N TYR A 564 -43.82 -24.26 0.05
CA TYR A 564 -44.54 -24.72 -1.13
C TYR A 564 -44.53 -26.23 -1.27
N LEU A 565 -44.89 -26.94 -0.19
CA LEU A 565 -44.93 -28.40 -0.18
C LEU A 565 -45.85 -28.93 -1.29
N ARG A 566 -45.33 -29.88 -2.07
CA ARG A 566 -46.06 -30.48 -3.19
C ARG A 566 -47.41 -31.11 -2.79
N THR A 567 -47.53 -31.57 -1.55
CA THR A 567 -48.76 -32.19 -1.02
C THR A 567 -49.90 -31.20 -0.82
N THR A 568 -49.60 -29.91 -0.61
CA THR A 568 -50.59 -28.84 -0.42
C THR A 568 -50.86 -28.03 -1.69
N MET A 569 -50.04 -28.21 -2.74
CA MET A 569 -50.14 -27.54 -4.03
C MET A 569 -51.03 -28.35 -5.00
N HIS A 570 -52.32 -27.98 -5.08
CA HIS A 570 -53.28 -28.64 -5.96
C HIS A 570 -53.32 -28.02 -7.38
N HIS A 571 -54.03 -28.66 -8.31
CA HIS A 571 -54.20 -28.20 -9.70
C HIS A 571 -55.70 -28.19 -10.09
N ARG A 572 -56.55 -27.72 -9.19
CA ARG A 572 -58.01 -27.81 -9.32
C ARG A 572 -58.59 -26.55 -9.94
N ASN A 573 -58.16 -25.38 -9.48
CA ASN A 573 -58.74 -24.09 -9.85
C ASN A 573 -57.67 -23.05 -10.23
N GLU A 574 -58.09 -21.91 -10.81
CA GLU A 574 -57.21 -20.78 -11.11
C GLU A 574 -56.52 -20.21 -9.86
N GLN A 575 -57.17 -20.30 -8.69
CA GLN A 575 -56.59 -19.91 -7.39
C GLN A 575 -55.35 -20.74 -7.04
N ASP A 576 -55.34 -22.04 -7.39
CA ASP A 576 -54.15 -22.87 -7.18
C ASP A 576 -53.01 -22.40 -8.08
N GLY A 577 -53.33 -21.93 -9.30
CA GLY A 577 -52.36 -21.31 -10.21
C GLY A 577 -51.66 -20.11 -9.60
N VAL A 578 -52.36 -19.27 -8.83
CA VAL A 578 -51.78 -18.12 -8.13
C VAL A 578 -50.74 -18.57 -7.08
N ILE A 579 -50.94 -19.70 -6.40
CA ILE A 579 -49.97 -20.25 -5.44
C ILE A 579 -48.68 -20.67 -6.14
N TYR A 580 -48.78 -21.31 -7.32
CA TYR A 580 -47.62 -21.65 -8.15
C TYR A 580 -46.88 -20.41 -8.67
N VAL A 581 -47.61 -19.36 -9.06
CA VAL A 581 -47.02 -18.05 -9.40
C VAL A 581 -46.26 -17.47 -8.20
N GLY A 582 -46.83 -17.59 -6.99
CA GLY A 582 -46.17 -17.20 -5.74
C GLY A 582 -44.86 -17.93 -5.51
N ALA A 583 -44.81 -19.24 -5.76
CA ALA A 583 -43.59 -20.04 -5.65
C ALA A 583 -42.51 -19.62 -6.67
N LEU A 584 -42.90 -19.41 -7.94
CA LEU A 584 -42.02 -18.93 -9.00
C LEU A 584 -41.47 -17.53 -8.68
N LEU A 585 -42.32 -16.66 -8.14
CA LEU A 585 -41.93 -15.32 -7.71
C LEU A 585 -40.96 -15.36 -6.55
N ASN A 586 -41.21 -16.20 -5.54
CA ASN A 586 -40.30 -16.37 -4.41
C ASN A 586 -38.90 -16.81 -4.87
N SER A 587 -38.83 -17.78 -5.80
CA SER A 587 -37.58 -18.20 -6.43
C SER A 587 -36.87 -17.04 -7.16
N LEU A 588 -37.61 -16.27 -7.96
CA LEU A 588 -37.09 -15.09 -8.68
C LEU A 588 -36.51 -14.04 -7.71
N LEU A 589 -37.22 -13.73 -6.64
CA LEU A 589 -36.83 -12.72 -5.65
C LEU A 589 -35.58 -13.15 -4.87
N ILE A 590 -35.54 -14.39 -4.37
CA ILE A 590 -34.39 -14.94 -3.63
C ILE A 590 -33.11 -14.86 -4.49
N ASN A 591 -33.20 -15.28 -5.75
CA ASN A 591 -32.05 -15.25 -6.66
C ASN A 591 -31.58 -13.81 -6.96
N MET A 592 -32.49 -12.84 -7.03
CA MET A 592 -32.13 -11.43 -7.18
C MET A 592 -31.45 -10.88 -5.90
N PHE A 593 -31.97 -11.18 -4.71
CA PHE A 593 -31.37 -10.78 -3.44
C PHE A 593 -29.97 -11.37 -3.22
N ASN A 594 -29.72 -12.61 -3.64
CA ASN A 594 -28.40 -13.24 -3.55
C ASN A 594 -27.32 -12.45 -4.32
N GLY A 595 -27.69 -11.76 -5.41
CA GLY A 595 -26.80 -10.87 -6.14
C GLY A 595 -26.36 -9.64 -5.32
N PHE A 596 -27.15 -9.20 -4.34
CA PHE A 596 -26.84 -8.02 -3.51
C PHE A 596 -25.53 -8.19 -2.74
N ALA A 597 -25.20 -9.42 -2.31
CA ALA A 597 -23.95 -9.71 -1.61
C ALA A 597 -22.69 -9.53 -2.49
N ASP A 598 -22.81 -9.53 -3.83
CA ASP A 598 -21.68 -9.24 -4.72
C ASP A 598 -21.28 -7.75 -4.70
N LEU A 599 -22.20 -6.86 -4.34
CA LEU A 599 -21.95 -5.42 -4.25
C LEU A 599 -20.85 -5.11 -3.23
N SER A 600 -20.97 -5.62 -2.00
CA SER A 600 -19.99 -5.36 -0.94
C SER A 600 -18.62 -5.96 -1.26
N LEU A 601 -18.59 -7.16 -1.87
CA LEU A 601 -17.33 -7.83 -2.25
C LEU A 601 -16.57 -7.06 -3.34
N ILE A 602 -17.26 -6.48 -4.32
CA ILE A 602 -16.59 -5.67 -5.35
C ILE A 602 -16.05 -4.36 -4.77
N ILE A 603 -16.81 -3.68 -3.91
CA ILE A 603 -16.39 -2.39 -3.34
C ILE A 603 -15.08 -2.53 -2.58
N MET A 604 -14.90 -3.61 -1.82
CA MET A 604 -13.64 -3.89 -1.12
C MET A 604 -12.44 -4.08 -2.07
N ARG A 605 -12.67 -4.54 -3.30
CA ARG A 605 -11.61 -4.78 -4.31
C ARG A 605 -11.34 -3.57 -5.21
N LEU A 606 -12.26 -2.61 -5.29
CA LEU A 606 -12.14 -1.44 -6.18
C LEU A 606 -10.81 -0.67 -6.03
N PRO A 607 -10.28 -0.39 -4.82
CA PRO A 607 -9.03 0.36 -4.68
C PRO A 607 -7.83 -0.29 -5.39
N VAL A 608 -7.69 -1.61 -5.26
CA VAL A 608 -6.62 -2.39 -5.92
C VAL A 608 -6.81 -2.37 -7.43
N ILE A 609 -8.05 -2.50 -7.91
CA ILE A 609 -8.37 -2.48 -9.35
C ILE A 609 -8.02 -1.12 -9.97
N TYR A 610 -8.39 -0.02 -9.31
CA TYR A 610 -8.05 1.32 -9.79
C TYR A 610 -6.54 1.57 -9.79
N LYS A 611 -5.84 1.15 -8.73
CA LYS A 611 -4.36 1.19 -8.69
C LYS A 611 -3.77 0.44 -9.91
N GLN A 612 -4.15 -0.82 -10.13
CA GLN A 612 -3.61 -1.63 -11.22
C GLN A 612 -3.96 -1.07 -12.61
N ARG A 613 -5.16 -0.53 -12.78
CA ARG A 613 -5.59 0.17 -14.01
C ARG A 613 -4.74 1.42 -14.26
N ASP A 614 -4.54 2.25 -13.25
CA ASP A 614 -3.83 3.52 -13.36
C ASP A 614 -2.32 3.31 -13.58
N LEU A 615 -1.78 2.20 -13.04
CA LEU A 615 -0.46 1.63 -13.33
C LEU A 615 -0.36 0.92 -14.68
N MET A 616 -1.48 0.80 -15.40
CA MET A 616 -1.56 0.18 -16.72
C MET A 616 -1.25 -1.32 -16.74
N PHE A 617 -1.32 -2.02 -15.61
CA PHE A 617 -0.98 -3.45 -15.51
C PHE A 617 -1.83 -4.31 -16.44
N HIS A 618 -3.14 -4.08 -16.44
CA HIS A 618 -4.06 -4.75 -17.36
C HIS A 618 -5.21 -3.80 -17.73
N PRO A 619 -5.84 -3.98 -18.90
CA PRO A 619 -7.06 -3.27 -19.22
C PRO A 619 -8.22 -3.70 -18.31
N SER A 620 -9.22 -2.84 -18.11
CA SER A 620 -10.34 -3.13 -17.21
C SER A 620 -11.12 -4.40 -17.60
N TRP A 621 -11.25 -4.70 -18.90
CA TRP A 621 -11.95 -5.89 -19.38
C TRP A 621 -11.22 -7.21 -19.04
N ALA A 622 -9.89 -7.18 -18.91
CA ALA A 622 -9.10 -8.37 -18.54
C ALA A 622 -9.35 -8.80 -17.09
N PHE A 623 -9.87 -7.90 -16.26
CA PHE A 623 -10.37 -8.22 -14.92
C PHE A 623 -11.85 -8.61 -14.92
N THR A 624 -12.71 -7.86 -15.61
CA THR A 624 -14.16 -8.10 -15.55
C THR A 624 -14.57 -9.42 -16.20
N LEU A 625 -13.86 -9.87 -17.23
CA LEU A 625 -14.17 -11.10 -17.96
C LEU A 625 -13.91 -12.36 -17.11
N PRO A 626 -12.73 -12.58 -16.49
CA PRO A 626 -12.54 -13.68 -15.54
C PRO A 626 -13.51 -13.62 -14.36
N ALA A 627 -13.74 -12.42 -13.80
CA ALA A 627 -14.67 -12.23 -12.68
C ALA A 627 -16.11 -12.63 -13.02
N PHE A 628 -16.51 -12.48 -14.29
CA PHE A 628 -17.79 -12.96 -14.81
C PHE A 628 -17.78 -14.47 -15.07
N LEU A 629 -16.82 -14.97 -15.86
CA LEU A 629 -16.83 -16.37 -16.35
C LEU A 629 -16.51 -17.40 -15.27
N LEU A 630 -15.57 -17.15 -14.36
CA LEU A 630 -15.20 -18.13 -13.32
C LEU A 630 -16.35 -18.41 -12.35
N ARG A 631 -17.27 -17.47 -12.18
CA ARG A 631 -18.43 -17.61 -11.29
C ARG A 631 -19.58 -18.39 -11.90
N ILE A 632 -19.60 -18.56 -13.22
CA ILE A 632 -20.59 -19.39 -13.94
C ILE A 632 -20.40 -20.88 -13.63
N LEU A 633 -19.17 -21.31 -13.35
CA LEU A 633 -18.79 -22.72 -13.22
C LEU A 633 -19.20 -23.39 -11.88
N TYR A 634 -19.83 -22.66 -10.95
CA TYR A 634 -20.01 -23.11 -9.56
C TYR A 634 -21.44 -23.54 -9.16
N PHE A 635 -22.36 -23.82 -10.09
CA PHE A 635 -23.75 -24.14 -9.70
C PHE A 635 -24.13 -25.62 -9.73
N GLY A 636 -24.53 -26.12 -8.55
CA GLY A 636 -25.27 -27.36 -8.33
C GLY A 636 -26.78 -27.11 -8.30
N VAL A 637 -27.55 -28.07 -8.81
CA VAL A 637 -28.94 -27.91 -9.23
C VAL A 637 -29.92 -28.60 -8.28
N ASP A 638 -31.11 -28.01 -8.10
CA ASP A 638 -32.27 -28.65 -7.45
C ASP A 638 -33.44 -28.82 -8.45
N LEU A 639 -34.22 -29.90 -8.28
CA LEU A 639 -34.89 -30.66 -9.36
C LEU A 639 -36.42 -30.47 -9.49
N ALA A 640 -36.89 -30.64 -10.74
CA ALA A 640 -38.28 -30.91 -11.13
C ALA A 640 -38.34 -32.12 -12.10
N PRO A 641 -39.45 -32.90 -12.15
CA PRO A 641 -39.44 -34.30 -12.64
C PRO A 641 -39.51 -34.51 -14.16
N ASP A 642 -39.49 -33.46 -14.99
CA ASP A 642 -39.46 -33.57 -16.46
C ASP A 642 -38.20 -32.88 -17.03
N ALA A 643 -37.34 -33.64 -17.71
CA ALA A 643 -36.00 -33.23 -18.10
C ALA A 643 -35.98 -31.95 -18.95
N GLY A 644 -36.90 -31.83 -19.92
CA GLY A 644 -36.93 -30.68 -20.83
C GLY A 644 -37.30 -29.35 -20.15
N ARG A 645 -38.32 -29.37 -19.29
CA ARG A 645 -38.80 -28.17 -18.55
C ARG A 645 -37.89 -27.80 -17.40
N PHE A 646 -37.24 -28.80 -16.81
CA PHE A 646 -36.20 -28.64 -15.81
C PHE A 646 -35.02 -27.84 -16.35
N PHE A 647 -34.43 -28.24 -17.49
CA PHE A 647 -33.31 -27.50 -18.07
C PHE A 647 -33.71 -26.09 -18.52
N LYS A 648 -34.96 -25.91 -18.98
CA LYS A 648 -35.53 -24.57 -19.25
C LYS A 648 -35.60 -23.71 -17.97
N HIS A 649 -36.12 -24.24 -16.87
CA HIS A 649 -36.20 -23.53 -15.59
C HIS A 649 -34.81 -23.21 -15.03
N LEU A 650 -33.88 -24.17 -15.05
CA LEU A 650 -32.50 -24.00 -14.61
C LEU A 650 -31.79 -22.90 -15.40
N LEU A 651 -31.96 -22.88 -16.73
CA LEU A 651 -31.40 -21.83 -17.59
C LEU A 651 -31.90 -20.44 -17.17
N LEU A 652 -33.19 -20.28 -16.88
CA LEU A 652 -33.74 -19.00 -16.44
C LEU A 652 -33.20 -18.57 -15.08
N VAL A 653 -33.15 -19.47 -14.09
CA VAL A 653 -32.56 -19.20 -12.77
C VAL A 653 -31.10 -18.76 -12.91
N PHE A 654 -30.32 -19.49 -13.72
CA PHE A 654 -28.94 -19.17 -14.03
C PHE A 654 -28.81 -17.76 -14.65
N LEU A 655 -29.63 -17.44 -15.66
CA LEU A 655 -29.60 -16.13 -16.30
C LEU A 655 -29.98 -15.01 -15.33
N ILE A 656 -31.01 -15.18 -14.51
CA ILE A 656 -31.43 -14.18 -13.51
C ILE A 656 -30.34 -13.94 -12.47
N GLN A 657 -29.67 -14.99 -12.00
CA GLN A 657 -28.58 -14.83 -11.05
C GLN A 657 -27.41 -14.04 -11.67
N ASN A 658 -27.09 -14.30 -12.94
CA ASN A 658 -26.08 -13.53 -13.66
C ASN A 658 -26.51 -12.08 -13.90
N VAL A 659 -27.80 -11.82 -14.15
CA VAL A 659 -28.36 -10.47 -14.26
C VAL A 659 -28.21 -9.74 -12.92
N ALA A 660 -28.61 -10.37 -11.82
CA ALA A 660 -28.51 -9.81 -10.48
C ALA A 660 -27.06 -9.46 -10.14
N ALA A 661 -26.14 -10.42 -10.36
CA ALA A 661 -24.73 -10.20 -10.11
C ALA A 661 -24.15 -9.07 -10.99
N GLY A 662 -24.46 -9.05 -12.29
CA GLY A 662 -24.03 -7.98 -13.21
C GLY A 662 -24.55 -6.59 -12.79
N LEU A 663 -25.83 -6.51 -12.41
CA LEU A 663 -26.45 -5.26 -11.95
C LEU A 663 -25.79 -4.72 -10.69
N PHE A 664 -25.60 -5.54 -9.66
CA PHE A 664 -25.00 -5.09 -8.40
C PHE A 664 -23.52 -4.76 -8.53
N ARG A 665 -22.79 -5.41 -9.45
CA ARG A 665 -21.42 -5.00 -9.83
C ARG A 665 -21.42 -3.63 -10.50
N LEU A 666 -22.35 -3.38 -11.43
CA LEU A 666 -22.50 -2.08 -12.07
C LEU A 666 -22.77 -0.98 -11.03
N ILE A 667 -23.71 -1.22 -10.09
CA ILE A 667 -24.02 -0.26 -9.01
C ILE A 667 -22.78 -0.01 -8.15
N ALA A 668 -22.05 -1.05 -7.76
CA ALA A 668 -20.79 -0.92 -7.03
C ALA A 668 -19.76 -0.06 -7.80
N GLY A 669 -19.60 -0.31 -9.10
CA GLY A 669 -18.68 0.45 -9.96
C GLY A 669 -19.05 1.92 -10.14
N VAL A 670 -20.35 2.25 -10.14
CA VAL A 670 -20.85 3.63 -10.28
C VAL A 670 -20.80 4.39 -8.95
N CYS A 671 -21.31 3.80 -7.88
CA CYS A 671 -21.45 4.43 -6.57
C CYS A 671 -20.14 4.45 -5.76
N LYS A 672 -19.22 3.50 -6.01
CA LYS A 672 -17.82 3.41 -5.54
C LYS A 672 -17.57 3.40 -4.01
N THR A 673 -18.53 3.80 -3.19
CA THR A 673 -18.46 3.81 -1.73
C THR A 673 -19.52 2.88 -1.15
N MET A 674 -19.23 2.25 -0.01
CA MET A 674 -20.12 1.25 0.60
C MET A 674 -21.52 1.81 0.90
N ASN A 675 -21.58 2.99 1.53
CA ASN A 675 -22.84 3.59 1.98
C ASN A 675 -23.76 4.00 0.83
N ILE A 676 -23.20 4.66 -0.20
CA ILE A 676 -23.98 5.09 -1.37
C ILE A 676 -24.42 3.85 -2.17
N SER A 677 -23.54 2.86 -2.32
CA SER A 677 -23.86 1.65 -3.09
C SER A 677 -24.93 0.79 -2.41
N ASN A 678 -24.89 0.60 -1.08
CA ASN A 678 -25.92 -0.15 -0.35
C ASN A 678 -27.29 0.54 -0.48
N THR A 679 -27.32 1.85 -0.28
CA THR A 679 -28.56 2.65 -0.42
C THR A 679 -29.08 2.61 -1.85
N GLY A 680 -28.22 2.88 -2.83
CA GLY A 680 -28.56 2.86 -4.25
C GLY A 680 -29.01 1.47 -4.71
N GLY A 681 -28.33 0.41 -4.26
CA GLY A 681 -28.68 -0.98 -4.51
C GLY A 681 -30.07 -1.32 -4.00
N ALA A 682 -30.42 -0.92 -2.77
CA ALA A 682 -31.74 -1.15 -2.20
C ALA A 682 -32.85 -0.41 -2.95
N VAL A 683 -32.61 0.85 -3.32
CA VAL A 683 -33.58 1.66 -4.11
C VAL A 683 -33.80 1.06 -5.50
N VAL A 684 -32.73 0.68 -6.20
CA VAL A 684 -32.82 0.05 -7.53
C VAL A 684 -33.54 -1.29 -7.44
N LEU A 685 -33.27 -2.09 -6.41
CA LEU A 685 -33.94 -3.36 -6.19
C LEU A 685 -35.46 -3.16 -6.00
N LEU A 686 -35.86 -2.18 -5.18
CA LEU A 686 -37.26 -1.85 -4.96
C LEU A 686 -37.96 -1.43 -6.27
N LEU A 687 -37.30 -0.60 -7.09
CA LEU A 687 -37.82 -0.18 -8.39
C LEU A 687 -37.98 -1.37 -9.35
N ILE A 688 -36.99 -2.26 -9.42
CA ILE A 688 -37.04 -3.44 -10.29
C ILE A 688 -38.15 -4.41 -9.87
N PHE A 689 -38.41 -4.55 -8.56
CA PHE A 689 -39.51 -5.35 -8.03
C PHE A 689 -40.88 -4.77 -8.39
N LEU A 690 -41.07 -3.46 -8.19
CA LEU A 690 -42.31 -2.78 -8.56
C LEU A 690 -42.63 -2.95 -10.06
N LEU A 691 -41.60 -2.86 -10.89
CA LEU A 691 -41.68 -2.95 -12.35
C LEU A 691 -41.60 -4.39 -12.89
N GLY A 692 -41.55 -5.40 -12.02
CA GLY A 692 -41.41 -6.81 -12.41
C GLY A 692 -42.64 -7.43 -13.07
N GLY A 693 -43.78 -6.71 -13.12
CA GLY A 693 -45.00 -7.15 -13.79
C GLY A 693 -45.89 -8.09 -13.00
N PHE A 694 -45.52 -8.42 -11.75
CA PHE A 694 -46.30 -9.26 -10.84
C PHE A 694 -47.06 -8.43 -9.78
N ILE A 695 -46.47 -7.34 -9.25
CA ILE A 695 -47.15 -6.41 -8.32
C ILE A 695 -48.10 -5.51 -9.12
N LEU A 696 -47.58 -4.93 -10.21
CA LEU A 696 -48.31 -4.03 -11.08
C LEU A 696 -48.36 -4.64 -12.48
N PRO A 697 -49.53 -5.17 -12.91
CA PRO A 697 -49.71 -5.69 -14.27
C PRO A 697 -49.47 -4.59 -15.31
N LYS A 698 -48.98 -4.99 -16.49
CA LYS A 698 -48.59 -4.06 -17.56
C LYS A 698 -49.74 -3.12 -17.94
N THR A 699 -50.96 -3.64 -18.03
CA THR A 699 -52.16 -2.88 -18.44
C THR A 699 -52.54 -1.76 -17.48
N ARG A 700 -52.08 -1.83 -16.22
CA ARG A 700 -52.33 -0.80 -15.19
C ARG A 700 -51.26 0.29 -15.15
N ILE A 701 -50.17 0.13 -15.89
CA ILE A 701 -49.10 1.13 -15.97
C ILE A 701 -49.53 2.19 -16.99
N PRO A 702 -49.54 3.49 -16.62
CA PRO A 702 -49.83 4.56 -17.57
C PRO A 702 -48.89 4.52 -18.78
N ASN A 703 -49.40 4.78 -19.98
CA ASN A 703 -48.63 4.69 -21.23
C ASN A 703 -47.33 5.52 -21.21
N TRP A 704 -47.31 6.68 -20.55
CA TRP A 704 -46.10 7.52 -20.44
C TRP A 704 -45.00 6.90 -19.56
N TRP A 705 -45.33 5.94 -18.70
CA TRP A 705 -44.41 5.22 -17.82
C TRP A 705 -44.15 3.78 -18.26
N GLU A 706 -44.79 3.32 -19.34
CA GLU A 706 -44.68 1.94 -19.84
C GLU A 706 -43.23 1.55 -20.17
N TRP A 707 -42.37 2.49 -20.57
CA TRP A 707 -40.94 2.25 -20.82
C TRP A 707 -40.20 1.66 -19.62
N ALA A 708 -40.59 2.00 -18.38
CA ALA A 708 -39.93 1.53 -17.17
C ALA A 708 -40.13 0.02 -16.96
N TYR A 709 -41.28 -0.51 -17.38
CA TYR A 709 -41.58 -1.93 -17.37
C TYR A 709 -40.63 -2.73 -18.28
N TRP A 710 -40.27 -2.17 -19.43
CA TRP A 710 -39.35 -2.79 -20.39
C TRP A 710 -37.88 -2.73 -19.97
N ILE A 711 -37.53 -1.83 -19.05
CA ILE A 711 -36.18 -1.76 -18.47
C ILE A 711 -35.98 -2.85 -17.39
N SER A 712 -37.05 -3.31 -16.74
CA SER A 712 -36.93 -4.30 -15.66
C SER A 712 -36.62 -5.69 -16.21
N PRO A 713 -35.46 -6.30 -15.88
CA PRO A 713 -35.16 -7.66 -16.31
C PRO A 713 -36.08 -8.71 -15.67
N LEU A 714 -36.65 -8.40 -14.50
CA LEU A 714 -37.59 -9.30 -13.82
C LEU A 714 -38.88 -9.50 -14.60
N SER A 715 -39.33 -8.51 -15.40
CA SER A 715 -40.54 -8.66 -16.20
C SER A 715 -40.40 -9.77 -17.25
N TYR A 716 -39.21 -9.91 -17.85
CA TYR A 716 -38.89 -10.96 -18.80
C TYR A 716 -38.71 -12.32 -18.12
N GLY A 717 -37.99 -12.36 -16.98
CA GLY A 717 -37.80 -13.57 -16.19
C GLY A 717 -39.11 -14.15 -15.67
N PHE A 718 -40.00 -13.29 -15.13
CA PHE A 718 -41.32 -13.68 -14.65
C PHE A 718 -42.20 -14.28 -15.75
N LYS A 719 -42.28 -13.63 -16.92
CA LYS A 719 -43.01 -14.16 -18.09
C LYS A 719 -42.47 -15.53 -18.51
N ALA A 720 -41.15 -15.67 -18.62
CA ALA A 720 -40.54 -16.92 -19.06
C ALA A 720 -40.78 -18.05 -18.04
N PHE A 721 -40.71 -17.77 -16.74
CA PHE A 721 -41.05 -18.73 -15.69
C PHE A 721 -42.52 -19.17 -15.76
N ALA A 722 -43.45 -18.21 -15.84
CA ALA A 722 -44.88 -18.50 -15.92
C ALA A 722 -45.23 -19.31 -17.18
N ILE A 723 -44.66 -18.97 -18.34
CA ILE A 723 -44.89 -19.72 -19.59
C ILE A 723 -44.36 -21.16 -19.49
N ASN A 724 -43.20 -21.38 -18.87
CA ASN A 724 -42.63 -22.71 -18.71
C ASN A 724 -43.49 -23.61 -17.80
N GLU A 725 -44.09 -23.05 -16.74
CA GLU A 725 -44.94 -23.79 -15.80
C GLU A 725 -46.37 -24.00 -16.34
N PHE A 726 -47.07 -22.93 -16.75
CA PHE A 726 -48.51 -23.01 -17.08
C PHE A 726 -48.83 -23.63 -18.44
N ARG A 727 -47.82 -23.90 -19.28
CA ARG A 727 -47.99 -24.71 -20.50
C ARG A 727 -47.81 -26.20 -20.27
N ASP A 728 -47.73 -26.64 -19.02
CA ASP A 728 -47.70 -28.06 -18.66
C ASP A 728 -49.01 -28.77 -19.02
N PRO A 729 -48.97 -30.03 -19.51
CA PRO A 729 -50.16 -30.87 -19.64
C PRO A 729 -51.02 -30.87 -18.37
N ARG A 730 -50.43 -30.74 -17.17
CA ARG A 730 -51.13 -30.61 -15.87
C ARG A 730 -52.10 -29.43 -15.83
N TRP A 731 -51.75 -28.31 -16.46
CA TRP A 731 -52.54 -27.07 -16.50
C TRP A 731 -53.36 -26.93 -17.78
N THR A 732 -52.96 -27.58 -18.87
CA THR A 732 -53.61 -27.45 -20.19
C THR A 732 -54.64 -28.54 -20.48
N SER A 733 -54.61 -29.66 -19.75
CA SER A 733 -55.60 -30.75 -19.85
C SER A 733 -56.94 -30.44 -19.16
N LYS A 734 -56.99 -29.43 -18.29
CA LYS A 734 -58.19 -29.00 -17.56
C LYS A 734 -58.73 -27.67 -18.11
N ARG A 735 -60.05 -27.53 -18.16
CA ARG A 735 -60.74 -26.31 -18.58
C ARG A 735 -60.90 -25.33 -17.40
N SER A 736 -60.92 -24.04 -17.70
CA SER A 736 -61.14 -22.96 -16.72
C SER A 736 -62.61 -22.83 -16.29
N SER A 737 -62.89 -21.92 -15.35
CA SER A 737 -64.26 -21.60 -14.89
C SER A 737 -65.21 -21.20 -16.01
N ASP A 738 -64.69 -20.62 -17.09
CA ASP A 738 -65.46 -20.20 -18.28
C ASP A 738 -65.69 -21.35 -19.29
N ASN A 739 -65.22 -22.57 -18.97
CA ASN A 739 -65.31 -23.82 -19.74
C ASN A 739 -64.77 -23.79 -21.19
N SER A 740 -64.30 -22.64 -21.68
CA SER A 740 -63.87 -22.39 -23.06
C SER A 740 -62.36 -22.33 -23.21
N THR A 741 -61.63 -21.83 -22.21
CA THR A 741 -60.17 -21.69 -22.21
C THR A 741 -59.50 -22.82 -21.40
N ASN A 742 -58.28 -23.19 -21.79
CA ASN A 742 -57.47 -24.10 -20.96
C ASN A 742 -57.01 -23.34 -19.71
N MET A 743 -57.03 -24.00 -18.56
CA MET A 743 -56.76 -23.37 -17.26
C MET A 743 -55.41 -22.66 -17.21
N GLY A 744 -54.35 -23.27 -17.74
CA GLY A 744 -53.03 -22.62 -17.84
C GLY A 744 -53.02 -21.34 -18.69
N TYR A 745 -53.83 -21.27 -19.76
CA TYR A 745 -53.93 -20.04 -20.56
C TYR A 745 -54.80 -18.98 -19.90
N ALA A 746 -55.82 -19.38 -19.13
CA ALA A 746 -56.61 -18.45 -18.33
C ALA A 746 -55.76 -17.77 -17.24
N VAL A 747 -54.94 -18.53 -16.52
CA VAL A 747 -54.00 -17.98 -15.53
C VAL A 747 -52.99 -17.01 -16.17
N LEU A 748 -52.45 -17.33 -17.34
CA LEU A 748 -51.54 -16.42 -18.06
C LEU A 748 -52.24 -15.14 -18.53
N ASN A 749 -53.47 -15.24 -19.04
CA ASN A 749 -54.25 -14.08 -19.47
C ASN A 749 -54.62 -13.17 -18.29
N ASN A 750 -54.98 -13.74 -17.14
CA ASN A 750 -55.28 -12.99 -15.91
C ASN A 750 -54.07 -12.19 -15.39
N LEU A 751 -52.85 -12.60 -15.74
CA LEU A 751 -51.60 -11.94 -15.36
C LEU A 751 -51.02 -11.03 -16.47
N ASP A 752 -51.76 -10.80 -17.56
CA ASP A 752 -51.30 -10.08 -18.76
C ASP A 752 -50.02 -10.70 -19.40
N ILE A 753 -49.87 -12.03 -19.34
CA ILE A 753 -48.72 -12.75 -19.88
C ILE A 753 -49.06 -13.39 -21.25
N PRO A 754 -48.24 -13.20 -22.29
CA PRO A 754 -48.45 -13.85 -23.58
C PRO A 754 -48.42 -15.38 -23.51
N THR A 755 -49.29 -16.05 -24.27
CA THR A 755 -49.45 -17.51 -24.23
C THR A 755 -48.56 -18.30 -25.21
N LYS A 756 -47.91 -17.62 -26.17
CA LYS A 756 -47.08 -18.27 -27.22
C LYS A 756 -45.70 -18.70 -26.68
N GLU A 757 -45.21 -19.87 -27.11
CA GLU A 757 -43.89 -20.40 -26.69
C GLU A 757 -42.72 -19.49 -27.03
N SER A 758 -42.80 -18.78 -28.15
CA SER A 758 -41.73 -17.88 -28.60
C SER A 758 -41.34 -16.86 -27.52
N HIS A 759 -42.28 -16.48 -26.66
CA HIS A 759 -42.05 -15.52 -25.58
C HIS A 759 -41.16 -16.06 -24.46
N TYR A 760 -41.07 -17.40 -24.29
CA TYR A 760 -40.08 -18.00 -23.39
C TYR A 760 -38.66 -17.70 -23.87
N TRP A 761 -38.38 -17.96 -25.15
CA TRP A 761 -37.06 -17.74 -25.74
C TRP A 761 -36.74 -16.25 -25.88
N ILE A 762 -37.74 -15.41 -26.13
CA ILE A 762 -37.58 -13.94 -26.08
C ILE A 762 -37.20 -13.50 -24.65
N GLY A 763 -37.83 -14.06 -23.62
CA GLY A 763 -37.49 -13.77 -22.22
C GLY A 763 -36.06 -14.20 -21.87
N ALA A 764 -35.66 -15.42 -22.25
CA ALA A 764 -34.31 -15.91 -22.04
C ALA A 764 -33.25 -15.08 -22.81
N ALA A 765 -33.53 -14.73 -24.07
CA ALA A 765 -32.65 -13.88 -24.88
C ALA A 765 -32.53 -12.47 -24.31
N ALA A 766 -33.64 -11.88 -23.82
CA ALA A 766 -33.63 -10.59 -23.17
C ALA A 766 -32.79 -10.61 -21.88
N LEU A 767 -32.95 -11.64 -21.04
CA LEU A 767 -32.13 -11.80 -19.83
C LEU A 767 -30.64 -11.92 -20.18
N LEU A 768 -30.27 -12.73 -21.18
CA LEU A 768 -28.90 -12.81 -21.67
C LEU A 768 -28.38 -11.44 -22.17
N GLY A 769 -29.22 -10.68 -22.87
CA GLY A 769 -28.94 -9.31 -23.27
C GLY A 769 -28.64 -8.39 -22.07
N PHE A 770 -29.43 -8.47 -20.99
CA PHE A 770 -29.16 -7.73 -19.75
C PHE A 770 -27.88 -8.17 -19.05
N VAL A 771 -27.56 -9.47 -19.05
CA VAL A 771 -26.27 -9.97 -18.53
C VAL A 771 -25.10 -9.30 -19.25
N LEU A 772 -25.11 -9.32 -20.59
CA LEU A 772 -24.05 -8.70 -21.38
C LEU A 772 -24.02 -7.18 -21.17
N LEU A 773 -25.19 -6.52 -21.20
CA LEU A 773 -25.31 -5.08 -20.99
C LEU A 773 -24.70 -4.64 -19.66
N PHE A 774 -25.08 -5.26 -18.54
CA PHE A 774 -24.57 -4.83 -17.23
C PHE A 774 -23.08 -5.10 -17.07
N ASN A 775 -22.54 -6.20 -17.61
CA ASN A 775 -21.10 -6.46 -17.56
C ASN A 775 -20.29 -5.50 -18.47
N ILE A 776 -20.82 -5.13 -19.64
CA ILE A 776 -20.22 -4.13 -20.53
C ILE A 776 -20.25 -2.76 -19.85
N LEU A 777 -21.41 -2.33 -19.32
CA LEU A 777 -21.55 -1.06 -18.60
C LEU A 777 -20.64 -1.02 -17.37
N PHE A 778 -20.48 -2.13 -16.65
CA PHE A 778 -19.56 -2.22 -15.51
C PHE A 778 -18.10 -2.04 -15.97
N THR A 779 -17.72 -2.65 -17.09
CA THR A 779 -16.40 -2.47 -17.68
C THR A 779 -16.15 -1.02 -18.11
N ILE A 780 -17.15 -0.36 -18.71
CA ILE A 780 -17.11 1.06 -19.07
C ILE A 780 -17.00 1.93 -17.82
N ALA A 781 -17.77 1.63 -16.76
CA ALA A 781 -17.70 2.34 -15.50
C ALA A 781 -16.28 2.27 -14.91
N LEU A 782 -15.65 1.09 -14.88
CA LEU A 782 -14.27 0.93 -14.44
C LEU A 782 -13.24 1.58 -15.37
N MET A 783 -13.55 1.74 -16.66
CA MET A 783 -12.65 2.36 -17.63
C MET A 783 -12.61 3.89 -17.49
N TYR A 784 -13.76 4.53 -17.25
CA TYR A 784 -13.87 6.00 -17.29
C TYR A 784 -14.03 6.66 -15.93
N LEU A 785 -14.63 5.99 -14.93
CA LEU A 785 -14.81 6.59 -13.62
C LEU A 785 -13.47 6.59 -12.86
N GLU A 786 -13.18 7.69 -12.18
CA GLU A 786 -12.02 7.78 -11.31
C GLU A 786 -12.25 7.07 -9.97
N ALA A 787 -11.14 6.70 -9.33
CA ALA A 787 -11.14 6.08 -8.01
C ALA A 787 -11.88 6.96 -6.98
N PRO A 788 -12.64 6.38 -6.04
CA PRO A 788 -13.29 7.14 -4.98
C PRO A 788 -12.25 7.80 -4.05
N GLY A 789 -12.52 9.05 -3.67
CA GLY A 789 -11.90 9.64 -2.48
C GLY A 789 -10.62 10.45 -2.66
N LYS A 790 -10.38 11.10 -3.80
CA LYS A 790 -9.26 12.06 -3.85
C LYS A 790 -9.56 13.24 -2.92
N PRO A 791 -8.64 13.60 -2.00
CA PRO A 791 -8.85 14.67 -1.03
C PRO A 791 -8.93 15.99 -1.79
N GLN A 792 -10.09 16.64 -1.77
CA GLN A 792 -10.16 18.05 -2.12
C GLN A 792 -9.64 18.83 -0.92
N ALA A 793 -8.66 19.71 -1.14
CA ALA A 793 -8.16 20.60 -0.11
C ALA A 793 -9.32 21.48 0.38
N ILE A 794 -9.65 21.36 1.67
CA ILE A 794 -10.66 22.21 2.31
C ILE A 794 -9.91 23.42 2.84
N ILE A 795 -10.22 24.59 2.30
CA ILE A 795 -9.66 25.85 2.79
C ILE A 795 -10.67 26.48 3.73
N SER A 796 -10.20 26.90 4.91
CA SER A 796 -11.03 27.62 5.87
C SER A 796 -11.46 28.97 5.27
N LYS A 797 -12.57 29.54 5.73
CA LYS A 797 -13.02 30.86 5.23
C LYS A 797 -12.00 31.96 5.51
N GLU A 798 -11.26 31.83 6.62
CA GLU A 798 -10.24 32.79 7.07
C GLU A 798 -8.99 32.72 6.19
N GLU A 799 -8.53 31.52 5.82
CA GLU A 799 -7.40 31.34 4.90
C GLU A 799 -7.75 31.78 3.47
N ALA A 800 -8.97 31.48 2.99
CA ALA A 800 -9.43 31.91 1.68
C ALA A 800 -9.45 33.45 1.57
N ALA A 801 -9.88 34.15 2.64
CA ALA A 801 -9.85 35.61 2.71
C ALA A 801 -8.41 36.17 2.75
N ALA A 802 -7.49 35.50 3.47
CA ALA A 802 -6.08 35.89 3.50
C ALA A 802 -5.39 35.73 2.12
N MET A 803 -5.73 34.68 1.36
CA MET A 803 -5.19 34.48 0.01
C MET A 803 -5.70 35.51 -1.01
N GLU A 804 -6.96 35.95 -0.90
CA GLU A 804 -7.52 37.03 -1.73
C GLU A 804 -6.94 38.41 -1.36
N GLY A 805 -6.60 38.65 -0.08
CA GLY A 805 -6.04 39.92 0.41
C GLY A 805 -4.58 40.20 -0.02
N SER A 806 -3.81 39.17 -0.38
CA SER A 806 -2.38 39.30 -0.74
C SER A 806 -2.09 40.05 -2.06
N GLN A 807 -3.10 40.46 -2.83
CA GLN A 807 -2.92 41.24 -4.06
C GLN A 807 -3.12 42.76 -3.91
N HIS A 808 -3.54 43.26 -2.74
CA HIS A 808 -3.73 44.69 -2.52
C HIS A 808 -3.22 45.16 -1.15
N THR A 809 -2.04 45.80 -1.18
CA THR A 809 -1.57 46.86 -0.25
C THR A 809 -1.33 46.51 1.22
N ASN A 810 -0.29 47.17 1.76
CA ASN A 810 0.15 47.17 3.15
C ASN A 810 -1.01 47.13 4.16
N LEU A 811 -1.06 46.08 4.97
CA LEU A 811 -1.86 46.05 6.18
C LEU A 811 -0.92 45.95 7.37
N GLU A 812 -0.95 46.98 8.20
CA GLU A 812 -0.37 46.99 9.53
C GLU A 812 -0.89 45.79 10.34
N PRO A 813 -0.03 45.15 11.16
CA PRO A 813 -0.47 44.05 11.99
C PRO A 813 -1.46 44.59 13.05
N ILE A 814 -2.70 44.10 13.01
CA ILE A 814 -3.67 44.28 14.09
C ILE A 814 -3.06 43.66 15.35
N SER A 815 -2.58 44.54 16.22
CA SER A 815 -2.14 44.21 17.56
C SER A 815 -3.36 43.79 18.37
N HIS A 816 -3.49 42.48 18.62
CA HIS A 816 -4.26 42.05 19.78
C HIS A 816 -3.62 42.69 21.02
N PRO A 817 -4.40 43.32 21.92
CA PRO A 817 -3.84 43.94 23.11
C PRO A 817 -3.16 42.86 23.94
N ARG A 818 -1.82 42.92 24.00
CA ARG A 818 -1.02 42.20 24.98
C ARG A 818 -1.38 42.78 26.34
N GLY A 819 -2.38 42.19 26.99
CA GLY A 819 -2.53 42.28 28.43
C GLY A 819 -1.28 41.68 29.06
N THR A 820 -0.48 42.54 29.66
CA THR A 820 0.62 42.18 30.56
C THR A 820 0.04 41.47 31.78
N SER A 821 0.11 40.13 31.77
CA SER A 821 0.10 39.32 32.99
C SER A 821 0.72 37.96 32.69
N ASP A 822 1.99 37.80 33.08
CA ASP A 822 2.65 36.50 33.27
C ASP A 822 1.92 35.73 34.38
N THR A 823 0.80 35.12 34.02
CA THR A 823 0.14 34.08 34.80
C THR A 823 0.05 32.89 33.87
N LYS A 824 0.72 31.79 34.22
CA LYS A 824 0.59 30.50 33.53
C LYS A 824 -0.91 30.23 33.40
N LYS A 825 -1.46 30.29 32.18
CA LYS A 825 -2.87 29.98 31.91
C LYS A 825 -3.11 28.52 32.30
N GLY A 826 -3.64 28.28 33.49
CA GLY A 826 -4.15 26.97 33.88
C GLY A 826 -5.41 26.67 33.04
N MET A 827 -5.62 25.40 32.70
CA MET A 827 -6.85 24.98 32.02
C MET A 827 -8.07 25.16 32.93
N VAL A 828 -9.25 25.39 32.34
CA VAL A 828 -10.53 25.59 33.06
C VAL A 828 -10.86 24.41 33.97
N LEU A 829 -10.54 23.18 33.55
CA LEU A 829 -10.71 21.99 34.37
C LEU A 829 -9.40 21.64 35.10
N GLN A 830 -9.47 21.60 36.43
CA GLN A 830 -8.35 21.16 37.27
C GLN A 830 -8.17 19.64 37.19
N PHE A 831 -6.92 19.19 37.30
CA PHE A 831 -6.55 17.78 37.45
C PHE A 831 -5.52 17.65 38.58
N THR A 832 -5.39 16.44 39.14
CA THR A 832 -4.39 16.14 40.18
C THR A 832 -3.20 15.41 39.55
N PRO A 833 -1.98 15.94 39.64
CA PRO A 833 -0.78 15.23 39.17
C PRO A 833 -0.55 13.93 39.97
N TYR A 834 -0.35 12.80 39.28
CA TYR A 834 -0.12 11.49 39.91
C TYR A 834 1.19 10.87 39.42
N ALA A 835 1.97 10.31 40.35
CA ALA A 835 3.17 9.54 40.02
C ALA A 835 2.81 8.05 39.87
N MET A 836 3.55 7.33 39.04
CA MET A 836 3.41 5.87 38.90
C MET A 836 4.73 5.21 39.26
N SER A 837 4.72 4.18 40.08
CA SER A 837 5.90 3.38 40.41
C SER A 837 5.58 1.91 40.23
N PHE A 838 6.52 1.14 39.70
CA PHE A 838 6.36 -0.29 39.47
C PHE A 838 7.64 -1.01 39.86
N ASP A 839 7.49 -2.18 40.47
CA ASP A 839 8.58 -2.92 41.08
C ASP A 839 8.50 -4.41 40.70
N ASN A 840 9.64 -4.94 40.24
CA ASN A 840 9.85 -6.31 39.80
C ASN A 840 8.76 -6.83 38.85
N ILE A 841 8.43 -6.04 37.83
CA ILE A 841 7.39 -6.41 36.86
C ILE A 841 7.90 -7.54 35.97
N ASN A 842 7.18 -8.64 36.01
CA ASN A 842 7.41 -9.82 35.18
C ASN A 842 6.15 -10.12 34.37
N TYR A 843 6.32 -10.46 33.08
CA TYR A 843 5.20 -10.79 32.20
C TYR A 843 5.49 -12.04 31.38
N PHE A 844 4.59 -13.01 31.49
CA PHE A 844 4.68 -14.32 30.84
C PHE A 844 3.52 -14.53 29.88
N VAL A 845 3.78 -15.16 28.74
CA VAL A 845 2.76 -15.64 27.81
C VAL A 845 2.90 -17.15 27.59
N ASP A 846 1.83 -17.83 27.24
CA ASP A 846 1.93 -19.25 26.89
C ASP A 846 2.79 -19.43 25.63
N MET A 847 3.61 -20.48 25.60
CA MET A 847 4.48 -20.74 24.44
C MET A 847 3.66 -20.89 23.14
N PRO A 848 3.98 -20.14 22.07
CA PRO A 848 3.33 -20.26 20.77
C PRO A 848 3.45 -21.68 20.19
N HIS A 849 2.45 -22.12 19.42
CA HIS A 849 2.42 -23.47 18.83
C HIS A 849 3.63 -23.75 17.93
N GLU A 850 4.03 -22.76 17.11
CA GLU A 850 5.17 -22.85 16.18
C GLU A 850 6.49 -23.16 16.92
N MET A 851 6.77 -22.49 18.05
CA MET A 851 7.99 -22.72 18.83
C MET A 851 7.98 -24.05 19.60
N ARG A 852 6.80 -24.61 19.89
CA ARG A 852 6.69 -25.95 20.47
C ARG A 852 7.04 -27.04 19.45
N GLU A 853 6.71 -26.82 18.18
CA GLU A 853 7.09 -27.72 17.08
C GLU A 853 8.62 -27.70 16.83
N ASP A 854 9.26 -26.54 17.04
CA ASP A 854 10.73 -26.38 17.00
C ASP A 854 11.47 -26.97 18.23
N GLY A 855 10.76 -27.65 19.14
CA GLY A 855 11.35 -28.43 20.24
C GLY A 855 11.61 -27.66 21.54
N VAL A 856 11.04 -26.46 21.72
CA VAL A 856 11.18 -25.70 22.98
C VAL A 856 10.35 -26.34 24.10
N THR A 857 11.01 -26.75 25.19
CA THR A 857 10.40 -27.50 26.31
C THR A 857 9.66 -26.65 27.34
N GLU A 858 9.90 -25.34 27.36
CA GLU A 858 9.27 -24.43 28.31
C GLU A 858 7.77 -24.27 28.01
N LYS A 859 6.95 -24.11 29.06
CA LYS A 859 5.49 -23.93 28.89
C LYS A 859 5.10 -22.47 28.68
N ARG A 860 5.90 -21.53 29.21
CA ARG A 860 5.66 -20.09 29.20
C ARG A 860 6.89 -19.37 28.67
N LEU A 861 6.69 -18.38 27.82
CA LEU A 861 7.70 -17.45 27.35
C LEU A 861 7.67 -16.21 28.24
N GLN A 862 8.80 -15.89 28.87
CA GLN A 862 8.97 -14.64 29.60
C GLN A 862 9.31 -13.51 28.63
N LEU A 863 8.54 -12.42 28.68
CA LEU A 863 8.72 -11.25 27.81
C LEU A 863 9.25 -10.02 28.55
N LEU A 864 8.97 -9.90 29.84
CA LEU A 864 9.52 -8.88 30.74
C LEU A 864 10.11 -9.56 31.97
N SER A 865 11.30 -9.12 32.38
CA SER A 865 12.06 -9.69 33.49
C SER A 865 12.49 -8.61 34.46
N ASP A 866 11.95 -8.67 35.67
CA ASP A 866 12.30 -7.81 36.83
C ASP A 866 12.41 -6.32 36.49
N VAL A 867 11.40 -5.80 35.78
CA VAL A 867 11.40 -4.40 35.36
C VAL A 867 10.92 -3.51 36.51
N THR A 868 11.80 -2.65 37.01
CA THR A 868 11.53 -1.67 38.08
C THR A 868 11.73 -0.23 37.58
N GLY A 869 10.89 0.70 38.02
CA GLY A 869 11.00 2.10 37.66
C GLY A 869 9.84 2.98 38.16
N ALA A 870 9.93 4.28 37.86
CA ALA A 870 8.90 5.24 38.22
C ALA A 870 8.74 6.34 37.17
N PHE A 871 7.51 6.84 37.00
CA PHE A 871 7.16 7.97 36.15
C PHE A 871 6.63 9.12 37.00
N ARG A 872 7.22 10.31 36.81
CA ARG A 872 7.02 11.48 37.67
C ARG A 872 6.13 12.54 37.00
N PRO A 873 5.33 13.29 37.76
CA PRO A 873 4.53 14.38 37.19
C PRO A 873 5.40 15.53 36.69
N GLY A 874 5.02 16.10 35.55
CA GLY A 874 5.75 17.21 34.91
C GLY A 874 7.06 16.78 34.22
N VAL A 875 7.32 15.47 34.13
CA VAL A 875 8.48 14.89 33.48
C VAL A 875 8.02 14.13 32.24
N LEU A 876 8.72 14.34 31.13
CA LEU A 876 8.53 13.60 29.89
C LEU A 876 9.54 12.45 29.82
N THR A 877 9.06 11.21 30.01
CA THR A 877 9.89 10.01 30.01
C THR A 877 9.81 9.28 28.66
N ALA A 878 10.96 9.04 28.02
CA ALA A 878 11.09 8.20 26.83
C ALA A 878 11.31 6.73 27.21
N LEU A 879 10.53 5.84 26.64
CA LEU A 879 10.73 4.39 26.69
C LEU A 879 11.33 3.91 25.35
N MET A 880 12.60 3.54 25.36
CA MET A 880 13.35 3.14 24.17
C MET A 880 13.96 1.74 24.30
N GLY A 881 14.49 1.22 23.20
CA GLY A 881 15.07 -0.11 23.12
C GLY A 881 14.94 -0.69 21.71
N VAL A 882 15.67 -1.75 21.40
CA VAL A 882 15.59 -2.43 20.10
C VAL A 882 14.18 -2.98 19.84
N SER A 883 13.84 -3.22 18.57
CA SER A 883 12.56 -3.86 18.23
C SER A 883 12.45 -5.24 18.89
N GLY A 884 11.31 -5.53 19.50
CA GLY A 884 11.12 -6.76 20.29
C GLY A 884 11.70 -6.73 21.72
N ALA A 885 12.22 -5.58 22.20
CA ALA A 885 12.70 -5.44 23.59
C ALA A 885 11.60 -5.45 24.68
N GLY A 886 10.31 -5.44 24.29
CA GLY A 886 9.20 -5.44 25.24
C GLY A 886 8.63 -4.05 25.59
N LYS A 887 9.04 -2.97 24.92
CA LYS A 887 8.55 -1.59 25.15
C LYS A 887 7.02 -1.45 25.22
N THR A 888 6.33 -1.76 24.14
CA THR A 888 4.86 -1.72 24.08
C THR A 888 4.23 -2.73 25.03
N THR A 889 4.92 -3.85 25.30
CA THR A 889 4.45 -4.85 26.26
C THR A 889 4.46 -4.29 27.68
N LEU A 890 5.54 -3.62 28.10
CA LEU A 890 5.64 -2.93 29.37
C LEU A 890 4.58 -1.84 29.48
N MET A 891 4.44 -1.00 28.44
CA MET A 891 3.43 0.06 28.43
C MET A 891 2.00 -0.49 28.56
N ASP A 892 1.66 -1.56 27.83
CA ASP A 892 0.36 -2.22 27.90
C ASP A 892 0.09 -2.86 29.27
N VAL A 893 1.11 -3.46 29.90
CA VAL A 893 1.01 -4.03 31.25
C VAL A 893 0.75 -2.92 32.28
N LEU A 894 1.53 -1.83 32.22
CA LEU A 894 1.36 -0.68 33.11
C LEU A 894 0.01 0.02 32.89
N ALA A 895 -0.45 0.16 31.64
CA ALA A 895 -1.78 0.69 31.32
C ALA A 895 -2.92 -0.28 31.70
N GLY A 896 -2.63 -1.56 31.93
CA GLY A 896 -3.60 -2.60 32.23
C GLY A 896 -4.47 -3.01 31.04
N ARG A 897 -3.87 -2.99 29.84
CA ARG A 897 -4.50 -3.37 28.57
C ARG A 897 -4.25 -4.83 28.18
N LYS A 898 -3.26 -5.50 28.78
CA LYS A 898 -3.05 -6.95 28.59
C LYS A 898 -4.14 -7.73 29.32
N THR A 899 -4.97 -8.43 28.55
CA THR A 899 -6.05 -9.31 29.04
C THR A 899 -5.66 -10.79 29.10
N GLY A 900 -4.53 -11.16 28.48
CA GLY A 900 -3.95 -12.50 28.54
C GLY A 900 -2.52 -12.46 29.09
N GLY A 901 -1.96 -13.63 29.39
CA GLY A 901 -0.66 -13.76 30.05
C GLY A 901 -0.73 -13.65 31.57
N TYR A 902 0.41 -13.84 32.22
CA TYR A 902 0.56 -13.78 33.68
C TYR A 902 1.44 -12.58 34.02
N ILE A 903 0.92 -11.67 34.85
CA ILE A 903 1.64 -10.48 35.33
C ILE A 903 2.00 -10.72 36.79
N GLU A 904 3.28 -10.56 37.12
CA GLU A 904 3.82 -10.59 38.48
C GLU A 904 4.54 -9.27 38.78
N GLY A 905 4.67 -8.90 40.06
CA GLY A 905 5.21 -7.61 40.52
C GLY A 905 4.16 -6.68 41.13
N ASP A 906 4.59 -5.49 41.57
CA ASP A 906 3.71 -4.49 42.21
C ASP A 906 3.66 -3.20 41.38
N ILE A 907 2.45 -2.63 41.21
CA ILE A 907 2.24 -1.36 40.51
C ILE A 907 1.46 -0.43 41.45
N ARG A 908 2.04 0.74 41.75
CA ARG A 908 1.45 1.75 42.63
C ARG A 908 1.26 3.09 41.92
N ILE A 909 0.15 3.77 42.24
CA ILE A 909 -0.19 5.13 41.78
C ILE A 909 -0.15 6.04 43.00
N SER A 910 0.82 6.95 43.06
CA SER A 910 1.08 7.83 44.19
C SER A 910 1.11 7.09 45.54
N GLY A 911 1.70 5.90 45.57
CA GLY A 911 1.83 5.04 46.76
C GLY A 911 0.66 4.07 47.00
N PHE A 912 -0.46 4.19 46.28
CA PHE A 912 -1.59 3.28 46.41
C PHE A 912 -1.54 2.13 45.39
N PRO A 913 -1.89 0.88 45.75
CA PRO A 913 -1.97 -0.22 44.79
C PRO A 913 -2.90 0.09 43.62
N LYS A 914 -2.46 -0.20 42.40
CA LYS A 914 -3.23 0.06 41.18
C LYS A 914 -4.50 -0.79 41.13
N LYS A 915 -5.66 -0.13 41.08
CA LYS A 915 -6.96 -0.74 40.77
C LYS A 915 -7.40 -0.34 39.36
N GLN A 916 -7.62 -1.32 38.49
CA GLN A 916 -7.84 -1.08 37.05
C GLN A 916 -9.08 -0.21 36.77
N GLU A 917 -10.18 -0.44 37.49
CA GLU A 917 -11.46 0.27 37.29
C GLU A 917 -11.34 1.79 37.52
N THR A 918 -10.62 2.19 38.57
CA THR A 918 -10.40 3.61 38.90
C THR A 918 -9.26 4.21 38.08
N PHE A 919 -8.23 3.42 37.78
CA PHE A 919 -7.07 3.85 37.01
C PHE A 919 -7.47 4.28 35.59
N ALA A 920 -8.36 3.52 34.94
CA ALA A 920 -8.84 3.82 33.59
C ALA A 920 -9.50 5.22 33.44
N ARG A 921 -9.93 5.85 34.55
CA ARG A 921 -10.50 7.21 34.53
C ARG A 921 -9.47 8.32 34.65
N ILE A 922 -8.28 8.03 35.15
CA ILE A 922 -7.19 9.00 35.37
C ILE A 922 -6.03 8.82 34.39
N SER A 923 -6.03 7.73 33.61
CA SER A 923 -5.06 7.44 32.56
C SER A 923 -5.63 7.67 31.16
N GLY A 924 -4.89 8.34 30.28
CA GLY A 924 -5.13 8.36 28.84
C GLY A 924 -4.14 7.44 28.11
N TYR A 925 -4.55 6.85 26.98
CA TYR A 925 -3.68 6.00 26.16
C TYR A 925 -3.84 6.35 24.69
N CYS A 926 -2.79 6.87 24.07
CA CYS A 926 -2.73 7.10 22.63
C CYS A 926 -2.14 5.86 21.96
N GLU A 927 -2.95 5.17 21.16
CA GLU A 927 -2.51 3.99 20.41
C GLU A 927 -1.61 4.37 19.22
N GLN A 928 -0.77 3.43 18.78
CA GLN A 928 0.10 3.61 17.61
C GLN A 928 -0.72 3.85 16.32
N THR A 929 -1.89 3.22 16.19
CA THR A 929 -2.80 3.42 15.04
C THR A 929 -3.89 4.43 15.37
N ASP A 930 -3.98 5.50 14.58
CA ASP A 930 -4.99 6.55 14.80
C ASP A 930 -6.36 6.14 14.25
N ILE A 931 -7.22 5.63 15.13
CA ILE A 931 -8.57 5.18 14.77
C ILE A 931 -9.57 6.29 15.10
N HIS A 932 -10.13 6.89 14.06
CA HIS A 932 -11.17 7.91 14.17
C HIS A 932 -12.28 7.66 13.16
N SER A 933 -13.49 8.13 13.46
CA SER A 933 -14.58 8.09 12.48
C SER A 933 -14.22 8.98 11.28
N PRO A 934 -14.29 8.48 10.03
CA PRO A 934 -13.82 9.26 8.88
C PRO A 934 -14.79 10.37 8.45
N THR A 935 -16.03 10.38 8.93
CA THR A 935 -17.09 11.29 8.45
C THR A 935 -17.40 12.46 9.38
N ILE A 936 -16.73 12.54 10.53
CA ILE A 936 -16.91 13.57 11.55
C ILE A 936 -15.83 14.66 11.41
N THR A 937 -16.07 15.87 11.93
CA THR A 937 -15.03 16.92 11.97
C THR A 937 -14.10 16.77 13.17
N VAL A 938 -12.96 17.46 13.15
CA VAL A 938 -12.02 17.56 14.29
C VAL A 938 -12.74 18.04 15.54
N GLN A 939 -13.48 19.14 15.44
CA GLN A 939 -14.20 19.71 16.58
C GLN A 939 -15.28 18.76 17.11
N GLU A 940 -16.08 18.17 16.20
CA GLU A 940 -17.12 17.21 16.58
C GLU A 940 -16.55 15.96 17.27
N SER A 941 -15.37 15.49 16.85
CA SER A 941 -14.67 14.36 17.48
C SER A 941 -14.29 14.66 18.93
N LEU A 942 -13.73 15.85 19.18
CA LEU A 942 -13.33 16.28 20.52
C LEU A 942 -14.55 16.52 21.41
N ILE A 943 -15.60 17.17 20.90
CA ILE A 943 -16.86 17.36 21.62
C ILE A 943 -17.47 16.00 21.97
N TYR A 944 -17.52 15.06 21.03
CA TYR A 944 -18.06 13.72 21.28
C TYR A 944 -17.30 13.00 22.41
N SER A 945 -15.96 13.04 22.40
CA SER A 945 -15.13 12.50 23.49
C SER A 945 -15.42 13.18 24.83
N ALA A 946 -15.51 14.51 24.84
CA ALA A 946 -15.80 15.31 26.04
C ALA A 946 -17.12 14.92 26.69
N PHE A 947 -18.16 14.74 25.88
CA PHE A 947 -19.50 14.42 26.38
C PHE A 947 -19.60 13.01 26.96
N LEU A 948 -18.79 12.07 26.46
CA LEU A 948 -18.77 10.69 26.95
C LEU A 948 -17.90 10.50 28.20
N ARG A 949 -16.74 11.17 28.27
CA ARG A 949 -15.72 10.90 29.29
C ARG A 949 -15.76 11.89 30.47
N LEU A 950 -16.17 13.14 30.25
CA LEU A 950 -16.22 14.13 31.33
C LEU A 950 -17.44 13.94 32.23
N PRO A 951 -17.31 14.14 33.56
CA PRO A 951 -18.41 14.04 34.51
C PRO A 951 -19.66 14.83 34.11
N LYS A 952 -20.84 14.34 34.54
CA LYS A 952 -22.13 14.98 34.26
C LYS A 952 -22.30 16.34 34.96
N GLN A 953 -21.54 16.57 36.03
CA GLN A 953 -21.57 17.79 36.83
C GLN A 953 -21.01 19.01 36.07
N ILE A 954 -20.17 18.79 35.06
CA ILE A 954 -19.58 19.86 34.25
C ILE A 954 -20.61 20.37 33.25
N SER A 955 -20.81 21.70 33.19
CA SER A 955 -21.77 22.33 32.29
C SER A 955 -21.41 22.10 30.82
N LYS A 956 -22.38 22.22 29.91
CA LYS A 956 -22.10 22.05 28.47
C LYS A 956 -21.19 23.17 27.96
N GLU A 957 -21.35 24.37 28.50
CA GLU A 957 -20.55 25.54 28.23
C GLU A 957 -19.09 25.32 28.63
N ASP A 958 -18.85 24.84 29.86
CA ASP A 958 -17.49 24.55 30.35
C ASP A 958 -16.82 23.43 29.56
N LYS A 959 -17.59 22.38 29.17
CA LYS A 959 -17.07 21.32 28.28
C LYS A 959 -16.63 21.90 26.93
N THR A 960 -17.39 22.84 26.38
CA THR A 960 -17.08 23.46 25.08
C THR A 960 -15.87 24.39 25.17
N ILE A 961 -15.75 25.15 26.27
CA ILE A 961 -14.57 25.99 26.54
C ILE A 961 -13.33 25.12 26.70
N PHE A 962 -13.42 24.03 27.48
CA PHE A 962 -12.32 23.09 27.67
C PHE A 962 -11.86 22.44 26.36
N VAL A 963 -12.79 22.03 25.50
CA VAL A 963 -12.46 21.50 24.17
C VAL A 963 -11.69 22.52 23.33
N ARG A 964 -12.04 23.82 23.41
CA ARG A 964 -11.30 24.88 22.72
C ARG A 964 -9.89 25.06 23.27
N GLU A 965 -9.70 25.02 24.58
CA GLU A 965 -8.36 25.08 25.19
C GLU A 965 -7.49 23.88 24.78
N VAL A 966 -8.07 22.68 24.72
CA VAL A 966 -7.35 21.49 24.22
C VAL A 966 -6.99 21.66 22.75
N MET A 967 -7.89 22.17 21.90
CA MET A 967 -7.59 22.44 20.48
C MET A 967 -6.45 23.45 20.31
N GLU A 968 -6.38 24.49 21.16
CA GLU A 968 -5.28 25.46 21.15
C GLU A 968 -3.97 24.80 21.58
N LEU A 969 -3.99 23.97 22.63
CA LEU A 969 -2.82 23.25 23.15
C LEU A 969 -2.19 22.31 22.12
N VAL A 970 -3.02 21.60 21.35
CA VAL A 970 -2.58 20.73 20.24
C VAL A 970 -2.52 21.44 18.88
N GLU A 971 -2.71 22.75 18.82
CA GLU A 971 -2.64 23.59 17.61
C GLU A 971 -3.59 23.16 16.46
N LEU A 972 -4.79 22.68 16.77
CA LEU A 972 -5.78 22.21 15.78
C LEU A 972 -6.83 23.27 15.38
N ASP A 973 -6.79 24.48 15.93
CA ASP A 973 -7.82 25.51 15.70
C ASP A 973 -8.07 25.83 14.23
N ASN A 974 -7.02 25.89 13.41
CA ASN A 974 -7.10 26.22 11.99
C ASN A 974 -7.90 25.19 11.16
N ILE A 975 -7.98 23.94 11.66
CA ILE A 975 -8.59 22.81 10.96
C ILE A 975 -9.77 22.20 11.74
N LYS A 976 -10.37 22.95 12.67
CA LYS A 976 -11.49 22.49 13.51
C LYS A 976 -12.69 21.95 12.71
N ASP A 977 -12.97 22.56 11.55
CA ASP A 977 -14.08 22.21 10.67
C ASP A 977 -13.69 21.18 9.59
N ALA A 978 -12.43 20.75 9.56
CA ALA A 978 -11.96 19.75 8.61
C ALA A 978 -12.48 18.36 9.00
N ILE A 979 -12.83 17.57 7.98
CA ILE A 979 -13.24 16.18 8.16
C ILE A 979 -12.02 15.33 8.47
N VAL A 980 -12.17 14.42 9.43
CA VAL A 980 -11.12 13.49 9.81
C VAL A 980 -10.68 12.62 8.62
N GLY A 981 -11.63 12.04 7.89
CA GLY A 981 -11.39 11.27 6.66
C GLY A 981 -10.69 9.93 6.89
N LEU A 982 -10.51 9.18 5.81
CA LEU A 982 -9.87 7.85 5.84
C LEU A 982 -8.34 7.99 5.84
N PRO A 983 -7.62 7.27 6.73
CA PRO A 983 -6.15 7.31 6.77
C PRO A 983 -5.51 7.03 5.40
N GLY A 984 -4.58 7.91 4.99
CA GLY A 984 -3.86 7.81 3.70
C GLY A 984 -4.69 8.13 2.45
N VAL A 985 -6.01 8.31 2.58
CA VAL A 985 -6.90 8.54 1.43
C VAL A 985 -7.50 9.94 1.46
N SER A 986 -8.07 10.37 2.58
CA SER A 986 -8.78 11.65 2.65
C SER A 986 -8.80 12.27 4.04
N GLY A 987 -9.11 13.57 4.12
CA GLY A 987 -9.26 14.32 5.37
C GLY A 987 -7.93 14.84 5.91
N LEU A 988 -7.67 14.59 7.19
CA LEU A 988 -6.50 15.08 7.92
C LEU A 988 -5.22 14.38 7.48
N SER A 989 -4.11 15.13 7.49
CA SER A 989 -2.77 14.57 7.36
C SER A 989 -2.45 13.62 8.53
N THR A 990 -1.43 12.78 8.39
CA THR A 990 -0.97 11.88 9.45
C THR A 990 -0.62 12.64 10.72
N GLU A 991 0.11 13.75 10.57
CA GLU A 991 0.48 14.69 11.62
C GLU A 991 -0.73 15.29 12.35
N GLN A 992 -1.70 15.81 11.59
CA GLN A 992 -2.92 16.40 12.15
C GLN A 992 -3.77 15.35 12.85
N ARG A 993 -3.81 14.13 12.31
CA ARG A 993 -4.53 13.00 12.90
C ARG A 993 -3.89 12.53 14.20
N LYS A 994 -2.55 12.48 14.28
CA LYS A 994 -1.80 12.19 15.52
C LYS A 994 -2.13 13.22 16.61
N ARG A 995 -2.15 14.51 16.26
CA ARG A 995 -2.58 15.57 17.18
C ARG A 995 -4.04 15.45 17.59
N LEU A 996 -4.92 15.03 16.68
CA LEU A 996 -6.32 14.73 17.02
C LEU A 996 -6.42 13.57 18.00
N THR A 997 -5.65 12.49 17.83
CA THR A 997 -5.60 11.36 18.79
C THR A 997 -5.18 11.85 20.17
N ILE A 998 -4.12 12.66 20.25
CA ILE A 998 -3.67 13.29 21.50
C ILE A 998 -4.79 14.16 22.09
N GLY A 999 -5.44 15.01 21.28
CA GLY A 999 -6.54 15.86 21.71
C GLY A 999 -7.74 15.07 22.25
N VAL A 1000 -8.13 13.98 21.59
CA VAL A 1000 -9.27 13.12 21.99
C VAL A 1000 -9.04 12.50 23.37
N GLU A 1001 -7.80 12.12 23.67
CA GLU A 1001 -7.41 11.60 24.98
C GLU A 1001 -7.27 12.71 26.03
N LEU A 1002 -6.73 13.88 25.67
CA LEU A 1002 -6.60 15.03 26.57
C LEU A 1002 -7.94 15.60 27.03
N VAL A 1003 -8.96 15.53 26.19
CA VAL A 1003 -10.32 15.95 26.52
C VAL A 1003 -10.94 15.14 27.67
N ALA A 1004 -10.43 13.96 27.97
CA ALA A 1004 -10.84 13.20 29.16
C ALA A 1004 -10.27 13.78 30.47
N ASN A 1005 -9.42 14.81 30.39
CA ASN A 1005 -8.67 15.40 31.50
C ASN A 1005 -7.83 14.37 32.32
N PRO A 1006 -7.03 13.50 31.67
CA PRO A 1006 -6.24 12.50 32.38
C PRO A 1006 -5.05 13.13 33.13
N SER A 1007 -4.58 12.45 34.18
CA SER A 1007 -3.38 12.82 34.95
C SER A 1007 -2.11 12.12 34.45
N ILE A 1008 -2.25 10.88 33.96
CA ILE A 1008 -1.17 10.07 33.40
C ILE A 1008 -1.51 9.79 31.94
N ILE A 1009 -0.57 9.98 31.03
CA ILE A 1009 -0.78 9.74 29.60
C ILE A 1009 0.31 8.82 29.08
N PHE A 1010 -0.11 7.73 28.46
CA PHE A 1010 0.75 6.83 27.70
C PHE A 1010 0.60 7.15 26.22
N MET A 1011 1.72 7.34 25.52
CA MET A 1011 1.73 7.58 24.08
C MET A 1011 2.58 6.54 23.37
N ASP A 1012 1.93 5.66 22.61
CA ASP A 1012 2.65 4.62 21.88
C ASP A 1012 3.12 5.16 20.52
N GLU A 1013 4.42 5.41 20.39
CA GLU A 1013 5.09 5.94 19.19
C GLU A 1013 4.38 7.16 18.55
N PRO A 1014 4.27 8.30 19.26
CA PRO A 1014 3.55 9.48 18.77
C PRO A 1014 4.17 10.10 17.51
N THR A 1015 5.45 9.82 17.24
CA THR A 1015 6.19 10.32 16.07
C THR A 1015 6.23 9.33 14.90
N SER A 1016 5.60 8.17 15.02
CA SER A 1016 5.64 7.13 13.97
C SER A 1016 4.94 7.60 12.69
N GLY A 1017 5.62 7.43 11.54
CA GLY A 1017 5.10 7.78 10.22
C GLY A 1017 5.08 9.29 9.92
N LEU A 1018 5.83 10.11 10.66
CA LEU A 1018 5.93 11.57 10.47
C LEU A 1018 7.33 11.98 9.98
N ASP A 1019 7.45 13.11 9.26
CA ASP A 1019 8.74 13.77 9.02
C ASP A 1019 9.26 14.51 10.27
N ALA A 1020 10.52 14.96 10.21
CA ALA A 1020 11.20 15.73 11.26
C ALA A 1020 10.32 16.86 11.79
N ARG A 1021 9.74 17.62 10.87
CA ARG A 1021 8.97 18.82 11.17
C ARG A 1021 7.62 18.47 11.80
N ALA A 1022 6.90 17.53 11.22
CA ALA A 1022 5.62 17.01 11.71
C ALA A 1022 5.80 16.35 13.08
N ALA A 1023 6.86 15.55 13.25
CA ALA A 1023 7.23 14.95 14.52
C ALA A 1023 7.58 16.04 15.56
N ALA A 1024 8.32 17.09 15.18
CA ALA A 1024 8.60 18.23 16.06
C ALA A 1024 7.32 19.00 16.45
N ILE A 1025 6.36 19.18 15.54
CA ILE A 1025 5.06 19.82 15.84
C ILE A 1025 4.27 18.95 16.82
N VAL A 1026 4.21 17.62 16.61
CA VAL A 1026 3.57 16.69 17.54
C VAL A 1026 4.28 16.70 18.89
N MET A 1027 5.60 16.61 18.92
CA MET A 1027 6.40 16.65 20.15
C MET A 1027 6.28 17.98 20.88
N ARG A 1028 6.09 19.10 20.18
CA ARG A 1028 5.72 20.38 20.81
C ARG A 1028 4.38 20.30 21.52
N ALA A 1029 3.36 19.69 20.89
CA ALA A 1029 2.07 19.46 21.56
C ALA A 1029 2.20 18.52 22.78
N VAL A 1030 3.05 17.50 22.69
CA VAL A 1030 3.37 16.61 23.83
C VAL A 1030 4.09 17.38 24.94
N ARG A 1031 5.07 18.21 24.62
CA ARG A 1031 5.79 19.05 25.58
C ARG A 1031 4.86 20.05 26.27
N ASN A 1032 4.02 20.74 25.49
CA ASN A 1032 2.96 21.61 26.01
C ASN A 1032 2.04 20.87 26.99
N THR A 1033 1.73 19.60 26.70
CA THR A 1033 0.94 18.75 27.59
C THR A 1033 1.67 18.45 28.90
N VAL A 1034 2.96 18.11 28.86
CA VAL A 1034 3.76 17.83 30.06
C VAL A 1034 3.87 19.09 30.93
N ASP A 1035 4.06 20.25 30.30
CA ASP A 1035 4.22 21.55 30.98
C ASP A 1035 2.98 21.98 31.77
N THR A 1036 1.81 21.36 31.51
CA THR A 1036 0.62 21.52 32.36
C THR A 1036 0.75 20.83 33.72
N GLY A 1037 1.76 19.96 33.91
CA GLY A 1037 2.01 19.19 35.14
C GLY A 1037 1.58 17.71 35.07
N ARG A 1038 1.27 17.18 33.89
CA ARG A 1038 0.87 15.77 33.68
C ARG A 1038 2.08 14.84 33.68
N THR A 1039 1.86 13.57 34.01
CA THR A 1039 2.85 12.50 33.83
C THR A 1039 2.69 11.94 32.42
N VAL A 1040 3.72 12.07 31.58
CA VAL A 1040 3.64 11.60 30.19
C VAL A 1040 4.78 10.64 29.90
N VAL A 1041 4.42 9.47 29.40
CA VAL A 1041 5.37 8.42 28.99
C VAL A 1041 5.12 8.13 27.53
N CYS A 1042 6.17 8.13 26.72
CA CYS A 1042 6.04 7.73 25.33
C CYS A 1042 7.09 6.71 24.91
N THR A 1043 6.70 5.79 24.04
CA THR A 1043 7.66 4.95 23.32
C THR A 1043 8.18 5.68 22.10
N ILE A 1044 9.47 5.57 21.85
CA ILE A 1044 10.08 6.06 20.61
C ILE A 1044 11.08 5.03 20.09
N HIS A 1045 11.02 4.79 18.78
CA HIS A 1045 11.86 3.81 18.11
C HIS A 1045 13.20 4.39 17.65
N GLN A 1046 13.24 5.63 17.12
CA GLN A 1046 14.48 6.30 16.71
C GLN A 1046 14.26 7.82 16.46
N PRO A 1047 14.43 8.68 17.47
CA PRO A 1047 14.21 10.12 17.33
C PRO A 1047 15.40 10.83 16.69
N SER A 1048 15.14 12.00 16.09
CA SER A 1048 16.20 12.97 15.78
C SER A 1048 16.84 13.50 17.07
N ILE A 1049 18.02 14.11 16.95
CA ILE A 1049 18.75 14.68 18.09
C ILE A 1049 17.87 15.65 18.87
N ASP A 1050 17.19 16.58 18.20
CA ASP A 1050 16.34 17.57 18.88
C ASP A 1050 15.13 16.95 19.60
N ILE A 1051 14.53 15.91 19.01
CA ILE A 1051 13.41 15.21 19.65
C ILE A 1051 13.94 14.42 20.86
N PHE A 1052 15.08 13.75 20.72
CA PHE A 1052 15.69 13.01 21.82
C PHE A 1052 16.03 13.92 23.00
N GLU A 1053 16.61 15.09 22.72
CA GLU A 1053 16.97 16.07 23.74
C GLU A 1053 15.76 16.84 24.32
N SER A 1054 14.56 16.67 23.75
CA SER A 1054 13.31 17.18 24.35
C SER A 1054 12.79 16.33 25.52
N PHE A 1055 13.34 15.12 25.71
CA PHE A 1055 13.03 14.23 26.81
C PHE A 1055 13.79 14.60 28.08
N ASP A 1056 13.12 14.47 29.22
CA ASP A 1056 13.73 14.72 30.53
C ASP A 1056 14.41 13.44 31.08
N GLU A 1057 13.79 12.29 30.82
CA GLU A 1057 14.20 10.96 31.28
C GLU A 1057 14.14 9.90 30.18
N LEU A 1058 14.99 8.89 30.30
CA LEU A 1058 15.07 7.73 29.41
C LEU A 1058 14.95 6.46 30.25
N MET A 1059 14.11 5.53 29.83
CA MET A 1059 14.12 4.12 30.24
C MET A 1059 14.43 3.26 29.00
N LEU A 1060 15.57 2.58 29.01
CA LEU A 1060 16.08 1.80 27.90
C LEU A 1060 15.97 0.30 28.22
N LEU A 1061 15.30 -0.44 27.32
CA LEU A 1061 15.10 -1.88 27.42
C LEU A 1061 15.93 -2.63 26.38
N LYS A 1062 16.52 -3.75 26.79
CA LYS A 1062 17.16 -4.70 25.86
C LYS A 1062 16.23 -5.87 25.50
N ARG A 1063 16.64 -6.67 24.51
CA ARG A 1063 15.93 -7.90 24.13
C ARG A 1063 15.85 -8.86 25.33
N GLY A 1064 14.67 -9.42 25.57
CA GLY A 1064 14.39 -10.19 26.80
C GLY A 1064 13.69 -9.36 27.90
N GLY A 1065 13.42 -8.08 27.65
CA GLY A 1065 12.58 -7.26 28.54
C GLY A 1065 13.24 -6.90 29.87
N LYS A 1066 14.56 -6.68 29.84
CA LYS A 1066 15.36 -6.19 30.97
C LYS A 1066 15.74 -4.72 30.75
N VAL A 1067 15.83 -3.96 31.85
CA VAL A 1067 16.28 -2.57 31.84
C VAL A 1067 17.81 -2.53 31.80
N ILE A 1068 18.35 -1.67 30.93
CA ILE A 1068 19.80 -1.43 30.82
C ILE A 1068 20.19 0.01 31.16
N TYR A 1069 19.22 0.92 31.22
CA TYR A 1069 19.40 2.28 31.68
C TYR A 1069 18.04 2.85 32.10
N ALA A 1070 17.96 3.51 33.26
CA ALA A 1070 16.84 4.37 33.58
C ALA A 1070 17.35 5.61 34.34
N GLY A 1071 17.11 6.80 33.81
CA GLY A 1071 17.64 8.03 34.39
C GLY A 1071 17.43 9.27 33.52
N SER A 1072 17.95 10.41 33.97
CA SER A 1072 17.89 11.66 33.21
C SER A 1072 18.94 11.67 32.11
N LEU A 1073 18.55 12.14 30.91
CA LEU A 1073 19.47 12.24 29.77
C LEU A 1073 20.68 13.17 30.05
N GLY A 1074 20.50 14.17 30.92
CA GLY A 1074 21.50 15.23 31.12
C GLY A 1074 21.54 16.22 29.95
N ARG A 1075 22.36 17.26 30.06
CA ARG A 1075 22.54 18.20 28.95
C ARG A 1075 23.19 17.49 27.79
N HIS A 1076 22.62 17.64 26.58
CA HIS A 1076 23.18 17.05 25.37
C HIS A 1076 23.34 15.52 25.42
N SER A 1077 22.51 14.83 26.21
CA SER A 1077 22.56 13.37 26.42
C SER A 1077 23.83 12.84 27.11
N GLN A 1078 24.62 13.69 27.78
CA GLN A 1078 25.90 13.30 28.37
C GLN A 1078 25.80 12.15 29.37
N ASN A 1079 24.80 12.15 30.27
CA ASN A 1079 24.69 11.11 31.29
C ASN A 1079 24.48 9.70 30.70
N VAL A 1080 23.82 9.60 29.55
CA VAL A 1080 23.60 8.33 28.84
C VAL A 1080 24.89 7.90 28.14
N ILE A 1081 25.56 8.85 27.49
CA ILE A 1081 26.83 8.60 26.78
C ILE A 1081 27.89 8.12 27.77
N ASP A 1082 28.07 8.85 28.87
CA ASP A 1082 29.05 8.53 29.92
C ASP A 1082 28.80 7.11 30.48
N HIS A 1083 27.54 6.73 30.72
CA HIS A 1083 27.20 5.40 31.23
C HIS A 1083 27.61 4.25 30.29
N PHE A 1084 27.47 4.43 28.98
CA PHE A 1084 27.87 3.39 28.01
C PHE A 1084 29.36 3.46 27.67
N GLU A 1085 29.98 4.64 27.72
CA GLU A 1085 31.43 4.81 27.52
C GLU A 1085 32.27 4.33 28.72
N GLU A 1086 31.68 4.22 29.91
CA GLU A 1086 32.30 3.57 31.08
C GLU A 1086 32.59 2.08 30.87
N VAL A 1087 31.92 1.44 29.91
CA VAL A 1087 32.08 0.00 29.63
C VAL A 1087 33.27 -0.23 28.68
N ASP A 1088 34.24 -1.01 29.14
CA ASP A 1088 35.44 -1.35 28.36
C ASP A 1088 35.11 -2.02 27.01
N GLY A 1089 35.62 -1.45 25.92
CA GLY A 1089 35.45 -1.97 24.56
C GLY A 1089 34.29 -1.36 23.76
N VAL A 1090 33.44 -0.53 24.37
CA VAL A 1090 32.44 0.27 23.65
C VAL A 1090 33.13 1.33 22.79
N GLN A 1091 32.69 1.47 21.54
CA GLN A 1091 33.21 2.51 20.65
C GLN A 1091 32.64 3.87 21.06
N LYS A 1092 33.53 4.85 21.25
CA LYS A 1092 33.14 6.24 21.51
C LYS A 1092 32.22 6.78 20.43
N ILE A 1093 31.31 7.67 20.82
CA ILE A 1093 30.38 8.27 19.87
C ILE A 1093 31.14 9.09 18.81
N PRO A 1094 30.92 8.87 17.50
CA PRO A 1094 31.52 9.70 16.45
C PRO A 1094 31.03 11.14 16.52
N ASP A 1095 31.85 12.09 16.09
CA ASP A 1095 31.48 13.51 16.07
C ASP A 1095 30.20 13.73 15.25
N LYS A 1096 29.24 14.48 15.81
CA LYS A 1096 27.92 14.81 15.21
C LYS A 1096 26.97 13.62 15.01
N TYR A 1097 27.30 12.46 15.54
CA TYR A 1097 26.44 11.28 15.45
C TYR A 1097 25.25 11.38 16.41
N ASN A 1098 24.12 10.77 16.07
CA ASN A 1098 22.91 10.81 16.88
C ASN A 1098 23.07 9.90 18.12
N PRO A 1099 23.03 10.44 19.36
CA PRO A 1099 23.18 9.63 20.58
C PRO A 1099 22.13 8.52 20.69
N ALA A 1100 20.91 8.77 20.22
CA ALA A 1100 19.84 7.80 20.28
C ALA A 1100 20.06 6.62 19.33
N THR A 1101 20.67 6.86 18.17
CA THR A 1101 21.06 5.78 17.24
C THR A 1101 22.25 5.00 17.80
N TRP A 1102 23.29 5.70 18.26
CA TRP A 1102 24.48 5.09 18.81
C TRP A 1102 24.19 4.17 20.01
N MET A 1103 23.36 4.62 20.96
CA MET A 1103 23.03 3.79 22.13
C MET A 1103 22.29 2.50 21.73
N LEU A 1104 21.45 2.53 20.69
CA LEU A 1104 20.73 1.35 20.20
C LEU A 1104 21.65 0.37 19.46
N GLU A 1105 22.68 0.88 18.76
CA GLU A 1105 23.70 0.05 18.11
C GLU A 1105 24.63 -0.62 19.11
N VAL A 1106 25.09 0.14 20.12
CA VAL A 1106 25.98 -0.35 21.19
C VAL A 1106 25.27 -1.35 22.09
N SER A 1107 23.98 -1.15 22.39
CA SER A 1107 23.17 -2.07 23.19
C SER A 1107 22.53 -3.21 22.38
N SER A 1108 22.92 -3.37 21.10
CA SER A 1108 22.41 -4.46 20.26
C SER A 1108 22.96 -5.82 20.72
N GLY A 1109 22.19 -6.91 20.52
CA GLY A 1109 22.63 -8.25 20.92
C GLY A 1109 23.91 -8.72 20.23
N VAL A 1110 24.21 -8.22 19.02
CA VAL A 1110 25.48 -8.52 18.32
C VAL A 1110 26.65 -7.82 19.01
N ALA A 1111 26.47 -6.57 19.42
CA ALA A 1111 27.48 -5.84 20.18
C ALA A 1111 27.71 -6.44 21.57
N GLU A 1112 26.64 -6.89 22.24
CA GLU A 1112 26.69 -7.57 23.54
C GLU A 1112 27.52 -8.86 23.47
N ILE A 1113 27.30 -9.70 22.43
CA ILE A 1113 28.10 -10.90 22.18
C ILE A 1113 29.56 -10.56 21.88
N ARG A 1114 29.82 -9.49 21.12
CA ARG A 1114 31.18 -9.05 20.79
C ARG A 1114 31.95 -8.57 22.03
N LEU A 1115 31.28 -7.90 22.95
CA LEU A 1115 31.86 -7.35 24.17
C LEU A 1115 31.93 -8.39 25.30
N GLY A 1116 31.08 -9.41 25.29
CA GLY A 1116 31.03 -10.45 26.32
C GLY A 1116 30.48 -9.96 27.66
N ILE A 1117 29.66 -8.92 27.66
CA ILE A 1117 29.10 -8.26 28.87
C ILE A 1117 27.57 -8.27 28.77
N ASP A 1118 26.86 -8.56 29.87
CA ASP A 1118 25.41 -8.34 29.96
C ASP A 1118 25.14 -6.92 30.48
N PHE A 1119 24.57 -6.05 29.64
CA PHE A 1119 24.29 -4.65 30.02
C PHE A 1119 23.24 -4.50 31.13
N ALA A 1120 22.35 -5.49 31.31
CA ALA A 1120 21.36 -5.45 32.39
C ALA A 1120 22.01 -5.73 33.74
N ASP A 1121 22.97 -6.66 33.79
CA ASP A 1121 23.74 -6.93 35.02
C ASP A 1121 24.62 -5.72 35.39
N HIS A 1122 25.20 -5.05 34.38
CA HIS A 1122 25.93 -3.79 34.58
C HIS A 1122 25.03 -2.69 35.16
N TYR A 1123 23.81 -2.52 34.62
CA TYR A 1123 22.84 -1.56 35.14
C TYR A 1123 22.44 -1.87 36.59
N SER A 1124 22.24 -3.14 36.93
CA SER A 1124 21.91 -3.56 38.31
C SER A 1124 23.03 -3.37 39.32
N ALA A 1125 24.29 -3.34 38.89
CA ALA A 1125 25.40 -2.95 39.73
C ALA A 1125 25.59 -1.42 39.84
N SER A 1126 24.94 -0.64 38.97
CA SER A 1126 25.16 0.80 38.84
C SER A 1126 24.43 1.62 39.93
N PRO A 1127 24.96 2.80 40.30
CA PRO A 1127 24.30 3.73 41.22
C PRO A 1127 23.02 4.37 40.63
N LEU A 1128 22.68 4.11 39.36
CA LEU A 1128 21.42 4.54 38.77
C LEU A 1128 20.24 3.65 39.19
N GLN A 1129 20.51 2.41 39.59
CA GLN A 1129 19.48 1.48 40.08
C GLN A 1129 19.41 1.42 41.62
N GLN A 1130 20.55 1.62 42.33
CA GLN A 1130 20.61 1.68 43.80
C GLN A 1130 20.02 2.98 44.34
#